data_AF-A0A1H9LEF5-F1
#
_entry.id   AF-A0A1H9LEF5-F1
#
_cell.length_a   1.000
_cell.length_b   1.000
_cell.length_c   1.000
_cell.angle_alpha   90.00
_cell.angle_beta   90.00
_cell.angle_gamma   90.00
#
_symmetry.space_group_name_H-M   'P 1'
#
loop_
_entity.id
_entity.type
_entity.pdbx_description
1 polymer ?
#
loop_
_entity_poly.entity_id
_entity_poly.type
_entity_poly.pdbx_seq_one_letter_code
_entity_poly.pdbx_strand_id
1 'polypeptide(L)'
;MKKIFIIAAVSLFAQGISAQTIDRSHKPKPGPAPVITIGDPVIYKLANGITVLVVENHKLPKVSASYSIDAGPIFEGNKAGVISLMGGMLNEGTTTKTKAQFDEAVDQLGADVGASAAGGSVSALTRYFPQAFALMVEAIRQPAFPKASFDKLKSQTLTGLKSNEKSAKAISGRVVNALAYGKNHPQGEFTTEASVNSITLDDVKAAYKKYVTPSRGYLTFVGDIKPADAKALAEKAFANWKGTALTLPVLTKVANPAKTEIDVVDVSNAVQSEITVVNLIDLPLSSPDYFATLLANQILGGGSESRLFNNLREKHAFTYGAYASTGSGRFQSKFSANAAVRNEKVDSAVVEFLNEINSIRTVKVTAEELQSAKNLYNGSFALNLENPALTASFASNILINGLPKDFYRTYLQKINAVTTDDILRVAKKYFNHDNTRVVVVGKAEAFVPALKKAGFNVRAFDNFANPVKQEASSAAAKSANVIISDYIKAIGGEAALKKVTAIQQNAELEIQGNKLGMTMKKLAPNLSSTEATMGAQTVMKQVFNGTTGYQMQMGKKADLSPEDIADAKADKGLFNQLNYATDGSKLESAGVTTVGTSSAYKLLVTSASGQKKTQYYDVKSGLLIREESTTKKQGTEISQTFDFSDYKKVGDVLFPHKIIQAMQTPMGSQELIITIKEIKLNPALQASDFN
;
A
#
# COMPACT_ATOMS: atom_id res chain seq x y z
N MET A 1 39.02 -23.98 -55.42
CA MET A 1 39.22 -23.43 -54.05
C MET A 1 37.91 -23.04 -53.34
N LYS A 2 36.92 -22.40 -53.98
CA LYS A 2 35.65 -22.00 -53.33
C LYS A 2 34.78 -23.14 -52.75
N LYS A 3 34.79 -24.34 -53.35
CA LYS A 3 34.01 -25.49 -52.86
C LYS A 3 34.57 -26.13 -51.58
N ILE A 4 35.88 -25.99 -51.33
CA ILE A 4 36.54 -26.55 -50.12
C ILE A 4 36.23 -25.67 -48.90
N PHE A 5 36.16 -24.35 -49.07
CA PHE A 5 35.78 -23.42 -48.00
C PHE A 5 34.32 -23.56 -47.56
N ILE A 6 33.40 -23.86 -48.49
CA ILE A 6 31.99 -24.08 -48.15
C ILE A 6 31.82 -25.40 -47.38
N ILE A 7 32.53 -26.47 -47.78
CA ILE A 7 32.49 -27.74 -47.06
C ILE A 7 33.10 -27.59 -45.66
N ALA A 8 34.24 -26.89 -45.54
CA ALA A 8 34.88 -26.62 -44.24
C ALA A 8 34.00 -25.78 -43.30
N ALA A 9 33.32 -24.75 -43.84
CA ALA A 9 32.39 -23.91 -43.08
C ALA A 9 31.15 -24.69 -42.63
N VAL A 10 30.58 -25.55 -43.49
CA VAL A 10 29.43 -26.39 -43.13
C VAL A 10 29.81 -27.45 -42.08
N SER A 11 31.02 -28.02 -42.14
CA SER A 11 31.51 -28.94 -41.09
C SER A 11 31.80 -28.24 -39.75
N LEU A 12 32.20 -26.97 -39.74
CA LEU A 12 32.37 -26.17 -38.51
C LEU A 12 31.03 -25.79 -37.87
N PHE A 13 29.98 -25.56 -38.68
CA PHE A 13 28.61 -25.34 -38.17
C PHE A 13 27.91 -26.64 -37.73
N ALA A 14 28.23 -27.78 -38.35
CA ALA A 14 27.65 -29.08 -37.97
C ALA A 14 28.17 -29.61 -36.62
N GLN A 15 29.38 -29.22 -36.20
CA GLN A 15 29.93 -29.59 -34.88
C GLN A 15 29.31 -28.79 -33.72
N GLY A 16 28.62 -27.67 -33.99
CA GLY A 16 27.91 -26.88 -32.98
C GLY A 16 26.54 -27.44 -32.57
N ILE A 17 25.99 -28.41 -33.31
CA ILE A 17 24.63 -28.94 -33.08
C ILE A 17 24.62 -30.22 -32.23
N SER A 18 25.78 -30.83 -31.95
CA SER A 18 25.89 -32.04 -31.10
C SER A 18 26.51 -31.80 -29.72
N ALA A 19 26.67 -30.55 -29.26
CA ALA A 19 27.13 -30.28 -27.91
C ALA A 19 25.95 -29.98 -26.98
N GLN A 20 25.68 -30.96 -26.10
CA GLN A 20 24.72 -30.98 -24.98
C GLN A 20 23.26 -31.30 -25.35
N THR A 21 22.95 -32.60 -25.37
CA THR A 21 21.65 -33.09 -24.88
C THR A 21 21.49 -32.65 -23.43
N ILE A 22 20.83 -31.51 -23.21
CA ILE A 22 20.50 -31.03 -21.87
C ILE A 22 19.48 -32.02 -21.29
N ASP A 23 19.97 -32.90 -20.42
CA ASP A 23 19.12 -33.75 -19.61
C ASP A 23 18.33 -32.88 -18.61
N ARG A 24 17.07 -32.62 -18.93
CA ARG A 24 16.17 -31.79 -18.12
C ARG A 24 15.67 -32.50 -16.86
N SER A 25 15.99 -33.79 -16.68
CA SER A 25 15.67 -34.53 -15.45
C SER A 25 16.66 -34.26 -14.30
N HIS A 26 17.81 -33.65 -14.60
CA HIS A 26 18.83 -33.32 -13.61
C HIS A 26 19.13 -31.81 -13.60
N LYS A 27 19.11 -31.21 -12.40
CA LYS A 27 19.51 -29.80 -12.22
C LYS A 27 20.99 -29.63 -12.62
N PRO A 28 21.37 -28.59 -13.39
CA PRO A 28 22.77 -28.33 -13.71
C PRO A 28 23.60 -28.25 -12.44
N LYS A 29 24.76 -28.90 -12.42
CA LYS A 29 25.70 -28.77 -11.30
C LYS A 29 26.17 -27.31 -11.24
N PRO A 30 26.07 -26.64 -10.08
CA PRO A 30 26.56 -25.27 -9.94
C PRO A 30 28.07 -25.23 -10.22
N GLY A 31 28.50 -24.22 -10.97
CA GLY A 31 29.92 -23.93 -11.15
C GLY A 31 30.60 -23.49 -9.84
N PRO A 32 31.93 -23.40 -9.80
CA PRO A 32 32.65 -22.87 -8.64
C PRO A 32 32.18 -21.44 -8.32
N ALA A 33 32.06 -21.11 -7.03
CA ALA A 33 31.66 -19.78 -6.60
C ALA A 33 32.66 -18.74 -7.13
N PRO A 34 32.21 -17.68 -7.83
CA PRO A 34 33.11 -16.67 -8.36
C PRO A 34 33.86 -15.96 -7.22
N VAL A 35 35.15 -15.72 -7.42
CA VAL A 35 35.94 -14.87 -6.51
C VAL A 35 35.55 -13.42 -6.80
N ILE A 36 34.80 -12.83 -5.88
CA ILE A 36 34.30 -11.47 -6.03
C ILE A 36 35.39 -10.48 -5.63
N THR A 37 35.82 -9.65 -6.58
CA THR A 37 36.70 -8.51 -6.33
C THR A 37 35.87 -7.23 -6.19
N ILE A 38 35.71 -6.75 -4.95
CA ILE A 38 35.10 -5.45 -4.67
C ILE A 38 36.21 -4.41 -4.62
N GLY A 39 36.22 -3.49 -5.59
CA GLY A 39 37.11 -2.33 -5.56
C GLY A 39 36.76 -1.39 -4.41
N ASP A 40 37.75 -0.71 -3.82
CA ASP A 40 37.46 0.34 -2.84
C ASP A 40 37.16 1.65 -3.57
N PRO A 41 36.12 2.41 -3.18
CA PRO A 41 35.97 3.76 -3.67
C PRO A 41 37.10 4.65 -3.15
N VAL A 42 37.44 5.67 -3.92
CA VAL A 42 38.30 6.76 -3.44
C VAL A 42 37.47 7.64 -2.52
N ILE A 43 37.97 7.92 -1.32
CA ILE A 43 37.24 8.67 -0.29
C ILE A 43 37.94 9.99 -0.01
N TYR A 44 37.19 11.10 -0.05
CA TYR A 44 37.62 12.42 0.38
C TYR A 44 36.74 12.93 1.52
N LYS A 45 37.28 13.78 2.38
CA LYS A 45 36.51 14.54 3.37
C LYS A 45 36.59 16.02 3.05
N LEU A 46 35.44 16.66 2.86
CA LEU A 46 35.37 18.11 2.74
C LEU A 46 35.45 18.75 4.13
N ALA A 47 35.91 20.00 4.18
CA ALA A 47 36.07 20.75 5.43
C ALA A 47 34.76 20.95 6.21
N ASN A 48 33.62 20.93 5.52
CA ASN A 48 32.28 21.06 6.12
C ASN A 48 31.67 19.71 6.58
N GLY A 49 32.43 18.62 6.52
CA GLY A 49 32.03 17.31 7.05
C GLY A 49 31.39 16.35 6.04
N ILE A 50 31.19 16.75 4.79
CA ILE A 50 30.72 15.84 3.74
C ILE A 50 31.81 14.81 3.41
N THR A 51 31.42 13.54 3.39
CA THR A 51 32.27 12.45 2.89
C THR A 51 31.96 12.22 1.42
N VAL A 52 32.96 12.38 0.55
CA VAL A 52 32.85 12.13 -0.88
C VAL A 52 33.37 10.73 -1.18
N LEU A 53 32.60 9.92 -1.89
CA LEU A 53 32.99 8.58 -2.35
C LEU A 53 32.97 8.55 -3.87
N VAL A 54 34.01 8.02 -4.49
CA VAL A 54 34.11 7.93 -5.96
C VAL A 54 34.39 6.50 -6.39
N VAL A 55 33.49 5.94 -7.20
CA VAL A 55 33.67 4.66 -7.90
C VAL A 55 33.83 4.94 -9.39
N GLU A 56 35.08 4.96 -9.83
CA GLU A 56 35.44 5.18 -11.23
C GLU A 56 35.07 3.97 -12.08
N ASN A 57 34.37 4.20 -13.19
CA ASN A 57 33.97 3.17 -14.15
C ASN A 57 33.73 3.77 -15.55
N HIS A 58 34.69 3.55 -16.46
CA HIS A 58 34.66 4.06 -17.83
C HIS A 58 33.96 3.15 -18.85
N LYS A 59 33.20 2.13 -18.42
CA LYS A 59 32.52 1.20 -19.36
C LYS A 59 31.48 1.90 -20.23
N LEU A 60 30.84 2.95 -19.72
CA LEU A 60 29.84 3.75 -20.42
C LEU A 60 30.13 5.23 -20.17
N PRO A 61 29.91 6.13 -21.15
CA PRO A 61 30.10 7.57 -20.99
C PRO A 61 28.93 8.20 -20.20
N LYS A 62 28.74 7.72 -18.97
CA LYS A 62 27.67 8.08 -18.06
C LYS A 62 28.24 8.21 -16.66
N VAL A 63 27.75 9.22 -15.94
CA VAL A 63 28.07 9.44 -14.53
C VAL A 63 26.76 9.61 -13.76
N SER A 64 26.72 9.03 -12.57
CA SER A 64 25.66 9.23 -11.60
C SER A 64 26.26 9.72 -10.29
N ALA A 65 25.54 10.60 -9.60
CA ALA A 65 25.87 10.98 -8.25
C ALA A 65 24.64 11.02 -7.35
N SER A 66 24.85 10.77 -6.06
CA SER A 66 23.84 10.91 -5.03
C SER A 66 24.40 11.57 -3.80
N TYR A 67 23.68 12.54 -3.28
CA TYR A 67 23.91 13.12 -1.96
C TYR A 67 22.90 12.52 -0.99
N SER A 68 23.37 11.98 0.12
CA SER A 68 22.53 11.41 1.17
C SER A 68 22.88 11.99 2.54
N ILE A 69 21.86 12.24 3.35
CA ILE A 69 21.99 12.84 4.69
C ILE A 69 21.60 11.79 5.73
N ASP A 70 22.53 11.43 6.60
CA ASP A 70 22.25 10.49 7.69
C ASP A 70 21.66 11.20 8.92
N ALA A 71 20.38 11.54 8.83
CA ALA A 71 19.61 12.20 9.90
C ALA A 71 19.03 11.23 10.96
N GLY A 72 19.03 9.93 10.68
CA GLY A 72 18.29 8.94 11.49
C GLY A 72 16.76 9.10 11.41
N PRO A 73 15.99 8.32 12.18
CA PRO A 73 14.53 8.43 12.21
C PRO A 73 14.07 9.77 12.79
N ILE A 74 13.19 10.47 12.08
CA ILE A 74 12.66 11.76 12.51
C ILE A 74 11.24 11.54 13.05
N PHE A 75 10.96 12.03 14.26
CA PHE A 75 9.59 12.11 14.77
C PHE A 75 9.00 13.48 14.43
N GLU A 76 7.85 13.49 13.77
CA GLU A 76 7.16 14.68 13.26
C GLU A 76 5.95 15.08 14.11
N GLY A 77 5.38 14.14 14.86
CA GLY A 77 4.29 14.38 15.82
C GLY A 77 3.05 14.99 15.16
N ASN A 78 2.56 16.11 15.70
CA ASN A 78 1.38 16.81 15.17
C ASN A 78 1.56 17.33 13.72
N LYS A 79 2.80 17.35 13.21
CA LYS A 79 3.14 17.75 11.85
C LYS A 79 3.56 16.57 10.97
N ALA A 80 3.20 15.33 11.34
CA ALA A 80 3.47 14.15 10.51
C ALA A 80 3.09 14.38 9.05
N GLY A 81 4.09 14.24 8.16
CA GLY A 81 4.03 14.54 6.73
C GLY A 81 4.85 15.76 6.31
N VAL A 82 5.37 16.56 7.24
CA VAL A 82 6.19 17.75 6.93
C VAL A 82 7.50 17.40 6.25
N ILE A 83 8.14 16.28 6.63
CA ILE A 83 9.40 15.85 6.00
C ILE A 83 9.15 15.40 4.55
N SER A 84 8.07 14.66 4.32
CA SER A 84 7.67 14.25 2.97
C SER A 84 7.30 15.45 2.08
N LEU A 85 6.50 16.39 2.59
CA LEU A 85 6.15 17.62 1.86
C LEU A 85 7.39 18.47 1.58
N MET A 86 8.30 18.60 2.55
CA MET A 86 9.56 19.31 2.35
C MET A 86 10.38 18.70 1.22
N GLY A 87 10.52 17.37 1.19
CA GLY A 87 11.23 16.68 0.12
C GLY A 87 10.60 16.90 -1.25
N GLY A 88 9.27 16.86 -1.35
CA GLY A 88 8.55 17.18 -2.59
C GLY A 88 8.81 18.61 -3.06
N MET A 89 8.76 19.57 -2.13
CA MET A 89 8.98 21.00 -2.41
C MET A 89 10.38 21.33 -2.94
N LEU A 90 11.40 20.48 -2.71
CA LEU A 90 12.74 20.68 -3.29
C LEU A 90 12.75 20.55 -4.82
N ASN A 91 11.75 19.91 -5.40
CA ASN A 91 11.61 19.69 -6.85
C ASN A 91 10.63 20.70 -7.51
N GLU A 92 10.17 21.70 -6.75
CA GLU A 92 9.16 22.66 -7.17
C GLU A 92 9.78 24.01 -7.62
N GLY A 93 10.99 23.93 -8.19
CA GLY A 93 11.76 25.07 -8.65
C GLY A 93 12.73 25.62 -7.61
N THR A 94 13.61 26.50 -8.08
CA THR A 94 14.74 27.04 -7.34
C THR A 94 14.67 28.56 -7.31
N THR A 95 15.50 29.20 -6.49
CA THR A 95 15.55 30.67 -6.45
C THR A 95 15.95 31.31 -7.78
N THR A 96 16.53 30.54 -8.72
CA THR A 96 16.93 31.05 -10.04
C THR A 96 16.09 30.53 -11.21
N LYS A 97 15.29 29.47 -11.01
CA LYS A 97 14.47 28.84 -12.04
C LYS A 97 13.09 28.51 -11.51
N THR A 98 12.06 28.89 -12.26
CA THR A 98 10.73 28.30 -12.07
C THR A 98 10.78 26.79 -12.29
N LYS A 99 9.78 26.05 -11.80
CA LYS A 99 9.70 24.60 -12.01
C LYS A 99 9.84 24.21 -13.49
N ALA A 100 9.09 24.87 -14.37
CA ALA A 100 9.14 24.58 -15.80
C ALA A 100 10.52 24.80 -16.41
N GLN A 101 11.21 25.89 -16.04
CA GLN A 101 12.59 26.15 -16.49
C GLN A 101 13.60 25.16 -15.93
N PHE A 102 13.41 24.70 -14.69
CA PHE A 102 14.25 23.67 -14.10
C PHE A 102 14.07 22.34 -14.83
N ASP A 103 12.83 21.91 -15.02
CA ASP A 103 12.48 20.67 -15.72
C ASP A 103 13.01 20.72 -17.17
N GLU A 104 12.81 21.83 -17.89
CA GLU A 104 13.37 22.02 -19.25
C GLU A 104 14.90 21.95 -19.28
N ALA A 105 15.59 22.54 -18.30
CA ALA A 105 17.05 22.46 -18.22
C ALA A 105 17.55 21.03 -17.95
N VAL A 106 16.80 20.22 -17.20
CA VAL A 106 17.10 18.79 -17.00
C VAL A 106 16.90 18.02 -18.30
N ASP A 107 15.77 18.24 -18.98
CA ASP A 107 15.40 17.56 -20.22
C ASP A 107 16.40 17.85 -21.36
N GLN A 108 16.83 19.11 -21.52
CA GLN A 108 17.83 19.49 -22.53
C GLN A 108 19.17 18.76 -22.38
N LEU A 109 19.51 18.33 -21.17
CA LEU A 109 20.73 17.58 -20.88
C LEU A 109 20.54 16.06 -21.04
N GLY A 110 19.31 15.60 -21.26
CA GLY A 110 18.95 14.18 -21.18
C GLY A 110 19.33 13.57 -19.83
N ALA A 111 19.20 14.37 -18.76
CA ALA A 111 19.59 14.00 -17.41
C ALA A 111 18.38 13.54 -16.59
N ASP A 112 18.65 12.81 -15.53
CA ASP A 112 17.70 12.54 -14.46
C ASP A 112 18.21 13.26 -13.21
N VAL A 113 17.43 14.18 -12.66
CA VAL A 113 17.78 15.00 -11.49
C VAL A 113 16.62 15.02 -10.53
N GLY A 114 16.88 14.76 -9.25
CA GLY A 114 15.86 14.81 -8.21
C GLY A 114 16.42 15.16 -6.84
N ALA A 115 15.56 15.69 -5.99
CA ALA A 115 15.85 15.97 -4.60
C ALA A 115 14.78 15.34 -3.68
N SER A 116 15.14 15.09 -2.44
CA SER A 116 14.25 14.58 -1.41
C SER A 116 14.70 15.11 -0.05
N ALA A 117 13.91 14.87 1.00
CA ALA A 117 14.31 15.24 2.35
C ALA A 117 15.62 14.56 2.81
N ALA A 118 16.00 13.45 2.18
CA ALA A 118 17.23 12.71 2.48
C ALA A 118 18.43 13.15 1.62
N GLY A 119 18.27 14.09 0.68
CA GLY A 119 19.35 14.59 -0.18
C GLY A 119 18.93 14.73 -1.64
N GLY A 120 19.70 14.20 -2.59
CA GLY A 120 19.33 14.24 -4.01
C GLY A 120 20.17 13.33 -4.90
N SER A 121 19.76 13.18 -6.15
CA SER A 121 20.38 12.31 -7.14
C SER A 121 20.48 12.99 -8.49
N VAL A 122 21.50 12.60 -9.24
CA VAL A 122 21.70 12.99 -10.64
C VAL A 122 22.28 11.85 -11.45
N SER A 123 21.86 11.73 -12.70
CA SER A 123 22.44 10.83 -13.69
C SER A 123 22.43 11.51 -15.05
N ALA A 124 23.57 11.53 -15.75
CA ALA A 124 23.69 12.12 -17.09
C ALA A 124 24.84 11.49 -17.88
N LEU A 125 24.88 11.76 -19.19
CA LEU A 125 26.06 11.48 -20.01
C LEU A 125 27.26 12.30 -19.51
N THR A 126 28.48 11.74 -19.58
CA THR A 126 29.72 12.37 -19.06
C THR A 126 29.86 13.83 -19.47
N ARG A 127 29.61 14.12 -20.75
CA ARG A 127 29.72 15.48 -21.33
C ARG A 127 28.78 16.52 -20.70
N TYR A 128 27.62 16.10 -20.18
CA TYR A 128 26.61 16.97 -19.58
C TYR A 128 26.57 16.87 -18.05
N PHE A 129 27.29 15.91 -17.47
CA PHE A 129 27.25 15.64 -16.05
C PHE A 129 27.59 16.86 -15.17
N PRO A 130 28.61 17.70 -15.46
CA PRO A 130 28.86 18.89 -14.65
C PRO A 130 27.67 19.86 -14.59
N GLN A 131 26.91 19.99 -15.69
CA GLN A 131 25.72 20.86 -15.76
C GLN A 131 24.55 20.24 -15.00
N ALA A 132 24.30 18.95 -15.20
CA ALA A 132 23.24 18.23 -14.49
C ALA A 132 23.49 18.18 -12.98
N PHE A 133 24.75 17.97 -12.56
CA PHE A 133 25.14 17.99 -11.15
C PHE A 133 24.89 19.37 -10.52
N ALA A 134 25.13 20.45 -11.25
CA ALA A 134 24.80 21.79 -10.77
C ALA A 134 23.29 21.97 -10.52
N LEU A 135 22.41 21.39 -11.35
CA LEU A 135 20.96 21.41 -11.14
C LEU A 135 20.55 20.65 -9.86
N MET A 136 21.14 19.48 -9.61
CA MET A 136 20.91 18.75 -8.34
C MET A 136 21.32 19.60 -7.13
N VAL A 137 22.49 20.24 -7.21
CA VAL A 137 23.00 21.11 -6.15
C VAL A 137 22.08 22.32 -5.94
N GLU A 138 21.54 22.89 -7.02
CA GLU A 138 20.59 24.00 -6.99
C GLU A 138 19.27 23.60 -6.31
N ALA A 139 18.71 22.45 -6.65
CA ALA A 139 17.49 21.91 -6.04
C ALA A 139 17.67 21.67 -4.53
N ILE A 140 18.82 21.14 -4.11
CA ILE A 140 19.11 20.86 -2.70
C ILE A 140 19.39 22.14 -1.91
N ARG A 141 20.13 23.11 -2.47
CA ARG A 141 20.65 24.26 -1.70
C ARG A 141 19.83 25.54 -1.85
N GLN A 142 19.08 25.66 -2.95
CA GLN A 142 18.38 26.89 -3.34
C GLN A 142 16.91 26.64 -3.75
N PRO A 143 16.12 25.85 -3.01
CA PRO A 143 14.70 25.66 -3.33
C PRO A 143 13.90 26.97 -3.18
N ALA A 144 12.95 27.23 -4.09
CA ALA A 144 12.13 28.45 -4.08
C ALA A 144 10.98 28.43 -3.06
N PHE A 145 10.52 27.24 -2.68
CA PHE A 145 9.31 27.04 -1.87
C PHE A 145 8.07 27.84 -2.34
N PRO A 146 7.62 27.74 -3.60
CA PRO A 146 6.47 28.50 -4.07
C PRO A 146 5.18 28.12 -3.34
N LYS A 147 4.41 29.12 -2.88
CA LYS A 147 3.16 28.89 -2.14
C LYS A 147 2.14 28.05 -2.93
N ALA A 148 2.02 28.29 -4.24
CA ALA A 148 1.12 27.54 -5.11
C ALA A 148 1.49 26.05 -5.19
N SER A 149 2.78 25.72 -5.30
CA SER A 149 3.27 24.34 -5.27
C SER A 149 3.02 23.67 -3.93
N PHE A 150 3.20 24.39 -2.81
CA PHE A 150 2.88 23.86 -1.48
C PHE A 150 1.40 23.50 -1.35
N ASP A 151 0.50 24.39 -1.78
CA ASP A 151 -0.95 24.14 -1.73
C ASP A 151 -1.34 22.93 -2.61
N LYS A 152 -0.72 22.81 -3.79
CA LYS A 152 -0.90 21.67 -4.69
C LYS A 152 -0.44 20.36 -4.05
N LEU A 153 0.79 20.29 -3.52
CA LEU A 153 1.32 19.07 -2.91
C LEU A 153 0.55 18.67 -1.65
N LYS A 154 0.14 19.66 -0.84
CA LYS A 154 -0.74 19.44 0.32
C LYS A 154 -2.08 18.86 -0.10
N SER A 155 -2.71 19.41 -1.14
CA SER A 155 -3.96 18.90 -1.70
C SER A 155 -3.81 17.47 -2.23
N GLN A 156 -2.75 17.18 -3.00
CA GLN A 156 -2.46 15.83 -3.50
C GLN A 156 -2.24 14.82 -2.36
N THR A 157 -1.57 15.24 -1.29
CA THR A 157 -1.37 14.40 -0.09
C THR A 157 -2.71 14.08 0.57
N LEU A 158 -3.59 15.06 0.75
CA LEU A 158 -4.93 14.86 1.32
C LEU A 158 -5.77 13.92 0.45
N THR A 159 -5.77 14.10 -0.88
CA THR A 159 -6.46 13.20 -1.81
C THR A 159 -5.91 11.77 -1.74
N GLY A 160 -4.59 11.62 -1.64
CA GLY A 160 -3.96 10.31 -1.45
C GLY A 160 -4.34 9.63 -0.14
N LEU A 161 -4.46 10.39 0.96
CA LEU A 161 -4.94 9.87 2.24
C LEU A 161 -6.38 9.37 2.15
N LYS A 162 -7.27 10.14 1.52
CA LYS A 162 -8.67 9.75 1.29
C LYS A 162 -8.78 8.49 0.44
N SER A 163 -8.04 8.44 -0.67
CA SER A 163 -8.02 7.25 -1.54
C SER A 163 -7.55 5.98 -0.83
N ASN A 164 -6.74 6.12 0.23
CA ASN A 164 -6.22 5.02 1.02
C ASN A 164 -7.09 4.67 2.24
N GLU A 165 -8.10 5.49 2.58
CA GLU A 165 -8.88 5.35 3.81
C GLU A 165 -9.64 4.02 3.90
N LYS A 166 -10.06 3.46 2.76
CA LYS A 166 -10.80 2.20 2.66
C LYS A 166 -9.96 1.03 2.10
N SER A 167 -8.66 1.24 1.90
CA SER A 167 -7.76 0.20 1.41
C SER A 167 -7.22 -0.65 2.57
N ALA A 168 -7.64 -1.91 2.67
CA ALA A 168 -7.15 -2.83 3.70
C ALA A 168 -5.62 -2.91 3.75
N LYS A 169 -4.96 -2.89 2.58
CA LYS A 169 -3.50 -2.85 2.46
C LYS A 169 -2.88 -1.58 3.04
N ALA A 170 -3.45 -0.41 2.73
CA ALA A 170 -2.93 0.87 3.23
C ALA A 170 -3.16 1.01 4.75
N ILE A 171 -4.33 0.57 5.24
CA ILE A 171 -4.65 0.51 6.67
C ILE A 171 -3.69 -0.45 7.39
N SER A 172 -3.45 -1.64 6.83
CA SER A 172 -2.49 -2.61 7.38
C SER A 172 -1.09 -2.03 7.52
N GLY A 173 -0.55 -1.41 6.45
CA GLY A 173 0.77 -0.78 6.50
C GLY A 173 0.91 0.30 7.59
N ARG A 174 -0.16 1.05 7.84
CA ARG A 174 -0.24 2.05 8.92
C ARG A 174 -0.30 1.39 10.30
N VAL A 175 -1.27 0.50 10.50
CA VAL A 175 -1.63 -0.05 11.81
C VAL A 175 -0.54 -1.00 12.33
N VAL A 176 0.05 -1.83 11.47
CA VAL A 176 1.14 -2.75 11.85
C VAL A 176 2.29 -2.01 12.54
N ASN A 177 2.72 -0.89 11.95
CA ASN A 177 3.80 -0.07 12.49
C ASN A 177 3.39 0.65 13.77
N ALA A 178 2.19 1.24 13.79
CA ALA A 178 1.65 1.94 14.94
C ALA A 178 1.47 1.02 16.17
N LEU A 179 1.06 -0.23 15.97
CA LEU A 179 0.92 -1.22 17.05
C LEU A 179 2.27 -1.79 17.48
N ALA A 180 3.18 -2.04 16.54
CA ALA A 180 4.50 -2.58 16.86
C ALA A 180 5.35 -1.57 17.66
N TYR A 181 5.49 -0.33 17.19
CA TYR A 181 6.36 0.68 17.81
C TYR A 181 5.62 1.66 18.74
N GLY A 182 4.30 1.79 18.62
CA GLY A 182 3.54 2.87 19.24
C GLY A 182 3.54 4.15 18.38
N LYS A 183 2.44 4.90 18.43
CA LYS A 183 2.24 6.12 17.62
C LYS A 183 3.18 7.29 17.97
N ASN A 184 3.84 7.25 19.14
CA ASN A 184 4.78 8.26 19.61
C ASN A 184 6.24 7.92 19.26
N HIS A 185 6.46 7.03 18.29
CA HIS A 185 7.77 6.60 17.82
C HIS A 185 7.90 6.92 16.32
N PRO A 186 9.07 7.37 15.81
CA PRO A 186 9.26 7.69 14.38
C PRO A 186 8.83 6.58 13.41
N GLN A 187 8.97 5.33 13.82
CA GLN A 187 8.60 4.15 13.01
C GLN A 187 7.14 3.71 13.19
N GLY A 188 6.40 4.32 14.12
CA GLY A 188 5.00 4.01 14.40
C GLY A 188 4.05 5.21 14.19
N GLU A 189 4.57 6.43 14.03
CA GLU A 189 3.78 7.57 13.60
C GLU A 189 3.37 7.45 12.13
N PHE A 190 2.33 8.17 11.75
CA PHE A 190 1.84 8.20 10.38
C PHE A 190 1.13 9.51 10.09
N THR A 191 1.12 9.87 8.82
CA THR A 191 0.43 11.05 8.29
C THR A 191 -1.09 10.88 8.39
N THR A 192 -1.78 11.92 8.84
CA THR A 192 -3.26 12.01 8.91
C THR A 192 -3.74 13.27 8.22
N GLU A 193 -5.03 13.35 7.90
CA GLU A 193 -5.60 14.60 7.39
C GLU A 193 -5.41 15.76 8.37
N ALA A 194 -5.56 15.49 9.67
CA ALA A 194 -5.35 16.48 10.72
C ALA A 194 -3.90 17.00 10.75
N SER A 195 -2.92 16.10 10.71
CA SER A 195 -1.51 16.50 10.71
C SER A 195 -1.17 17.31 9.47
N VAL A 196 -1.58 16.86 8.28
CA VAL A 196 -1.34 17.56 7.00
C VAL A 196 -2.02 18.92 6.97
N ASN A 197 -3.28 19.01 7.37
CA ASN A 197 -4.00 20.28 7.43
C ASN A 197 -3.31 21.29 8.34
N SER A 198 -2.68 20.83 9.42
CA SER A 198 -1.94 21.70 10.32
C SER A 198 -0.60 22.20 9.74
N ILE A 199 -0.01 21.52 8.75
CA ILE A 199 1.29 21.92 8.18
C ILE A 199 1.15 23.24 7.42
N THR A 200 2.08 24.15 7.68
CA THR A 200 2.26 25.43 7.00
C THR A 200 3.51 25.42 6.12
N LEU A 201 3.62 26.39 5.20
CA LEU A 201 4.82 26.56 4.38
C LEU A 201 6.07 26.89 5.24
N ASP A 202 5.88 27.59 6.36
CA ASP A 202 6.98 27.92 7.26
C ASP A 202 7.47 26.69 8.04
N ASP A 203 6.58 25.75 8.39
CA ASP A 203 6.99 24.46 8.96
C ASP A 203 7.90 23.69 7.98
N VAL A 204 7.56 23.70 6.68
CA VAL A 204 8.38 23.09 5.62
C VAL A 204 9.76 23.75 5.52
N LYS A 205 9.81 25.08 5.51
CA LYS A 205 11.07 25.84 5.48
C LYS A 205 11.91 25.61 6.74
N ALA A 206 11.27 25.50 7.90
CA ALA A 206 11.93 25.18 9.16
C ALA A 206 12.52 23.76 9.14
N ALA A 207 11.78 22.78 8.64
CA ALA A 207 12.25 21.41 8.44
C ALA A 207 13.44 21.37 7.47
N TYR A 208 13.37 22.09 6.35
CA TYR A 208 14.48 22.23 5.41
C TYR A 208 15.76 22.76 6.09
N LYS A 209 15.66 23.90 6.80
CA LYS A 209 16.79 24.51 7.51
C LYS A 209 17.41 23.59 8.57
N LYS A 210 16.58 22.74 9.19
CA LYS A 210 17.01 21.80 10.22
C LYS A 210 17.69 20.57 9.64
N TYR A 211 17.11 19.94 8.63
CA TYR A 211 17.48 18.59 8.18
C TYR A 211 18.27 18.55 6.86
N VAL A 212 18.18 19.57 6.00
CA VAL A 212 18.96 19.63 4.74
C VAL A 212 20.24 20.42 4.97
N THR A 213 21.36 19.71 5.14
CA THR A 213 22.62 20.24 5.67
C THR A 213 23.83 19.42 5.18
N PRO A 214 25.06 19.99 5.15
CA PRO A 214 26.29 19.23 4.90
C PRO A 214 26.63 18.24 6.02
N SER A 215 26.09 18.45 7.22
CA SER A 215 26.37 17.60 8.38
C SER A 215 25.88 16.16 8.15
N ARG A 216 26.75 15.18 8.41
CA ARG A 216 26.49 13.75 8.19
C ARG A 216 26.08 13.44 6.74
N GLY A 217 26.62 14.22 5.80
CA GLY A 217 26.40 14.08 4.36
C GLY A 217 27.38 13.12 3.69
N TYR A 218 26.86 12.29 2.78
CA TYR A 218 27.64 11.40 1.93
C TYR A 218 27.33 11.70 0.48
N LEU A 219 28.33 12.17 -0.27
CA LEU A 219 28.25 12.45 -1.69
C LEU A 219 28.95 11.34 -2.47
N THR A 220 28.20 10.56 -3.22
CA THR A 220 28.70 9.42 -3.99
C THR A 220 28.72 9.76 -5.46
N PHE A 221 29.83 9.49 -6.16
CA PHE A 221 29.97 9.53 -7.61
C PHE A 221 30.26 8.13 -8.14
N VAL A 222 29.63 7.77 -9.25
CA VAL A 222 29.78 6.46 -9.91
C VAL A 222 29.78 6.66 -11.42
N GLY A 223 30.77 6.13 -12.13
CA GLY A 223 30.79 6.12 -13.59
C GLY A 223 32.05 6.72 -14.21
N ASP A 224 31.93 7.24 -15.42
CA ASP A 224 33.03 7.77 -16.24
C ASP A 224 33.50 9.14 -15.73
N ILE A 225 34.11 9.15 -14.55
CA ILE A 225 34.64 10.34 -13.88
C ILE A 225 35.87 9.97 -13.06
N LYS A 226 36.94 10.76 -13.22
CA LYS A 226 38.16 10.58 -12.42
C LYS A 226 37.93 11.07 -10.99
N PRO A 227 38.53 10.43 -9.97
CA PRO A 227 38.42 10.88 -8.58
C PRO A 227 38.79 12.34 -8.34
N ALA A 228 39.81 12.86 -9.03
CA ALA A 228 40.21 14.26 -8.94
C ALA A 228 39.12 15.23 -9.47
N ASP A 229 38.46 14.88 -10.58
CA ASP A 229 37.40 15.70 -11.18
C ASP A 229 36.15 15.68 -10.29
N ALA A 230 35.79 14.51 -9.75
CA ALA A 230 34.70 14.37 -8.78
C ALA A 230 34.95 15.19 -7.51
N LYS A 231 36.18 15.17 -6.99
CA LYS A 231 36.59 16.01 -5.85
C LYS A 231 36.44 17.49 -6.17
N ALA A 232 36.92 17.95 -7.33
CA ALA A 232 36.81 19.34 -7.74
C ALA A 232 35.35 19.80 -7.89
N LEU A 233 34.48 18.96 -8.47
CA LEU A 233 33.03 19.23 -8.54
C LEU A 233 32.42 19.33 -7.14
N ALA A 234 32.75 18.40 -6.23
CA ALA A 234 32.24 18.40 -4.87
C ALA A 234 32.69 19.65 -4.08
N GLU A 235 33.97 20.04 -4.19
CA GLU A 235 34.49 21.24 -3.54
C GLU A 235 33.81 22.50 -4.07
N LYS A 236 33.71 22.65 -5.39
CA LYS A 236 33.01 23.79 -6.01
C LYS A 236 31.54 23.87 -5.57
N ALA A 237 30.86 22.73 -5.51
CA ALA A 237 29.43 22.68 -5.22
C ALA A 237 29.09 22.79 -3.73
N PHE A 238 29.95 22.28 -2.83
CA PHE A 238 29.56 22.09 -1.44
C PHE A 238 30.55 22.65 -0.41
N ALA A 239 31.80 22.99 -0.73
CA ALA A 239 32.79 23.36 0.28
C ALA A 239 32.35 24.55 1.16
N ASN A 240 31.67 25.54 0.57
CA ASN A 240 31.17 26.73 1.26
C ASN A 240 29.75 26.56 1.82
N TRP A 241 29.15 25.37 1.71
CA TRP A 241 27.82 25.13 2.25
C TRP A 241 27.88 25.00 3.77
N LYS A 242 27.06 25.80 4.45
CA LYS A 242 26.87 25.80 5.90
C LYS A 242 25.46 25.34 6.22
N GLY A 243 25.30 24.61 7.32
CA GLY A 243 23.99 24.16 7.79
C GLY A 243 24.04 23.68 9.23
N THR A 244 22.89 23.21 9.72
CA THR A 244 22.73 22.72 11.08
C THR A 244 23.55 21.45 11.31
N ALA A 245 24.29 21.36 12.42
CA ALA A 245 24.95 20.12 12.81
C ALA A 245 23.90 19.11 13.31
N LEU A 246 23.83 17.94 12.67
CA LEU A 246 22.88 16.89 13.03
C LEU A 246 23.44 15.97 14.10
N THR A 247 22.61 15.69 15.10
CA THR A 247 22.80 14.61 16.07
C THR A 247 21.80 13.50 15.78
N LEU A 248 22.23 12.25 15.90
CA LEU A 248 21.31 11.12 15.75
C LEU A 248 20.36 11.06 16.95
N PRO A 249 19.10 10.70 16.74
CA PRO A 249 18.14 10.57 17.83
C PRO A 249 18.50 9.40 18.74
N VAL A 250 18.29 9.58 20.04
CA VAL A 250 18.28 8.48 21.01
C VAL A 250 16.84 8.02 21.15
N LEU A 251 16.54 6.83 20.64
CA LEU A 251 15.19 6.26 20.68
C LEU A 251 15.08 5.26 21.84
N THR A 252 14.00 5.38 22.61
CA THR A 252 13.68 4.40 23.65
C THR A 252 13.26 3.10 22.98
N LYS A 253 13.83 1.97 23.40
CA LYS A 253 13.44 0.66 22.89
C LYS A 253 12.01 0.34 23.26
N VAL A 254 11.26 -0.15 22.30
CA VAL A 254 9.88 -0.59 22.50
C VAL A 254 9.89 -2.10 22.78
N ALA A 255 9.12 -2.52 23.77
CA ALA A 255 9.01 -3.92 24.13
C ALA A 255 7.95 -4.63 23.27
N ASN A 256 8.22 -5.89 22.93
CA ASN A 256 7.21 -6.79 22.39
C ASN A 256 6.14 -7.13 23.44
N PRO A 257 4.93 -7.56 23.03
CA PRO A 257 3.90 -7.95 23.99
C PRO A 257 4.34 -9.15 24.83
N ALA A 258 3.82 -9.26 26.06
CA ALA A 258 4.21 -10.34 26.98
C ALA A 258 3.72 -11.73 26.53
N LYS A 259 2.64 -11.77 25.76
CA LYS A 259 2.07 -12.96 25.13
C LYS A 259 1.60 -12.62 23.72
N THR A 260 1.49 -13.62 22.87
CA THR A 260 0.95 -13.43 21.53
C THR A 260 -0.50 -12.94 21.57
N GLU A 261 -0.75 -11.88 20.83
CA GLU A 261 -2.06 -11.23 20.73
C GLU A 261 -2.48 -11.07 19.28
N ILE A 262 -3.79 -11.11 19.03
CA ILE A 262 -4.35 -10.85 17.71
C ILE A 262 -5.04 -9.49 17.73
N ASP A 263 -4.51 -8.55 16.95
CA ASP A 263 -5.00 -7.19 16.82
C ASP A 263 -5.79 -7.08 15.51
N VAL A 264 -7.11 -6.84 15.58
CA VAL A 264 -8.02 -6.83 14.44
C VAL A 264 -8.49 -5.42 14.11
N VAL A 265 -8.45 -5.07 12.83
CA VAL A 265 -9.08 -3.87 12.27
C VAL A 265 -10.15 -4.28 11.27
N ASP A 266 -11.38 -3.82 11.49
CA ASP A 266 -12.49 -4.14 10.60
C ASP A 266 -12.51 -3.23 9.38
N VAL A 267 -12.46 -3.87 8.20
CA VAL A 267 -12.64 -3.25 6.90
C VAL A 267 -13.71 -4.07 6.20
N SER A 268 -14.98 -3.71 6.45
CA SER A 268 -16.14 -4.55 6.12
C SER A 268 -16.29 -4.89 4.63
N ASN A 269 -15.78 -4.04 3.75
CA ASN A 269 -15.78 -4.21 2.30
C ASN A 269 -14.56 -4.95 1.75
N ALA A 270 -13.59 -5.32 2.59
CA ALA A 270 -12.39 -6.00 2.16
C ALA A 270 -12.69 -7.40 1.61
N VAL A 271 -12.28 -7.65 0.36
CA VAL A 271 -12.41 -8.97 -0.30
C VAL A 271 -11.38 -9.97 0.24
N GLN A 272 -10.21 -9.47 0.66
CA GLN A 272 -9.16 -10.24 1.30
C GLN A 272 -8.71 -9.53 2.58
N SER A 273 -8.27 -10.32 3.56
CA SER A 273 -7.69 -9.84 4.80
C SER A 273 -6.17 -9.84 4.72
N GLU A 274 -5.55 -8.74 5.12
CA GLU A 274 -4.11 -8.61 5.26
C GLU A 274 -3.71 -9.13 6.64
N ILE A 275 -2.91 -10.20 6.67
CA ILE A 275 -2.37 -10.78 7.91
C ILE A 275 -0.89 -10.40 8.00
N THR A 276 -0.46 -9.90 9.15
CA THR A 276 0.95 -9.66 9.45
C THR A 276 1.29 -10.14 10.86
N VAL A 277 2.16 -11.14 10.97
CA VAL A 277 2.84 -11.48 12.23
C VAL A 277 4.06 -10.59 12.35
N VAL A 278 4.21 -9.88 13.47
CA VAL A 278 5.27 -8.87 13.66
C VAL A 278 5.80 -8.84 15.09
N ASN A 279 7.12 -8.78 15.22
CA ASN A 279 7.80 -8.47 16.46
C ASN A 279 9.03 -7.57 16.21
N LEU A 280 9.37 -6.77 17.21
CA LEU A 280 10.54 -5.92 17.20
C LEU A 280 11.81 -6.71 17.53
N ILE A 281 12.91 -6.33 16.88
CA ILE A 281 14.23 -6.95 17.02
C ILE A 281 15.34 -5.90 17.02
N ASP A 282 16.46 -6.24 17.66
CA ASP A 282 17.72 -5.48 17.55
C ASP A 282 18.74 -6.31 16.78
N LEU A 283 18.98 -5.93 15.51
CA LEU A 283 19.89 -6.62 14.61
C LEU A 283 20.82 -5.61 13.92
N PRO A 284 21.84 -5.07 14.61
CA PRO A 284 22.86 -4.26 13.95
C PRO A 284 23.64 -5.10 12.95
N LEU A 285 24.13 -4.49 11.87
CA LEU A 285 24.92 -5.17 10.84
C LEU A 285 26.21 -5.78 11.40
N SER A 286 26.74 -5.22 12.49
CA SER A 286 27.91 -5.75 13.21
C SER A 286 27.59 -6.95 14.11
N SER A 287 26.31 -7.31 14.28
CA SER A 287 25.91 -8.46 15.08
C SER A 287 26.51 -9.76 14.50
N PRO A 288 27.05 -10.66 15.33
CA PRO A 288 27.45 -11.99 14.88
C PRO A 288 26.27 -12.80 14.32
N ASP A 289 25.04 -12.44 14.70
CA ASP A 289 23.83 -13.12 14.26
C ASP A 289 23.32 -12.66 12.89
N TYR A 290 23.86 -11.56 12.34
CA TYR A 290 23.34 -10.92 11.13
C TYR A 290 23.18 -11.89 9.96
N PHE A 291 24.25 -12.61 9.60
CA PHE A 291 24.26 -13.52 8.46
C PHE A 291 23.35 -14.74 8.65
N ALA A 292 23.31 -15.28 9.86
CA ALA A 292 22.43 -16.40 10.18
C ALA A 292 20.95 -15.98 10.11
N THR A 293 20.61 -14.79 10.60
CA THR A 293 19.23 -14.27 10.54
C THR A 293 18.77 -14.02 9.10
N LEU A 294 19.65 -13.53 8.22
CA LEU A 294 19.34 -13.37 6.79
C LEU A 294 18.97 -14.71 6.14
N LEU A 295 19.78 -15.75 6.37
CA LEU A 295 19.51 -17.09 5.85
C LEU A 295 18.27 -17.72 6.47
N ALA A 296 18.04 -17.53 7.77
CA ALA A 296 16.82 -17.98 8.44
C ALA A 296 15.57 -17.32 7.84
N ASN A 297 15.63 -16.02 7.54
CA ASN A 297 14.54 -15.31 6.87
C ASN A 297 14.30 -15.83 5.45
N GLN A 298 15.37 -16.13 4.69
CA GLN A 298 15.22 -16.67 3.34
C GLN A 298 14.52 -18.02 3.34
N ILE A 299 14.91 -18.93 4.24
CA ILE A 299 14.28 -20.25 4.38
C ILE A 299 12.81 -20.10 4.79
N LEU A 300 12.51 -19.21 5.73
CA LEU A 300 11.17 -19.02 6.23
C LEU A 300 10.23 -18.39 5.20
N GLY A 301 10.64 -17.32 4.52
CA GLY A 301 9.74 -16.51 3.70
C GLY A 301 10.37 -15.67 2.59
N GLY A 302 11.60 -15.97 2.14
CA GLY A 302 12.32 -15.12 1.20
C GLY A 302 11.99 -15.29 -0.29
N GLY A 303 11.08 -16.20 -0.65
CA GLY A 303 10.82 -16.54 -2.05
C GLY A 303 9.74 -17.62 -2.21
N SER A 304 9.46 -18.01 -3.44
CA SER A 304 8.45 -19.05 -3.73
C SER A 304 8.85 -20.44 -3.24
N GLU A 305 10.14 -20.68 -3.02
CA GLU A 305 10.69 -21.91 -2.46
C GLU A 305 10.67 -21.95 -0.91
N SER A 306 10.27 -20.85 -0.27
CA SER A 306 10.29 -20.71 1.19
C SER A 306 9.16 -21.48 1.88
N ARG A 307 9.35 -21.77 3.18
CA ARG A 307 8.39 -22.54 3.98
C ARG A 307 6.99 -21.91 4.02
N LEU A 308 6.91 -20.60 4.26
CA LEU A 308 5.63 -19.88 4.29
C LEU A 308 4.90 -19.94 2.94
N PHE A 309 5.62 -19.76 1.83
CA PHE A 309 5.02 -19.84 0.51
C PHE A 309 4.51 -21.26 0.24
N ASN A 310 5.35 -22.28 0.43
CA ASN A 310 4.95 -23.68 0.23
C ASN A 310 3.75 -24.07 1.10
N ASN A 311 3.70 -23.63 2.36
CA ASN A 311 2.59 -23.95 3.25
C ASN A 311 1.31 -23.19 2.85
N LEU A 312 1.32 -21.85 2.87
CA LEU A 312 0.09 -21.07 2.70
C LEU A 312 -0.40 -21.03 1.23
N ARG A 313 0.51 -21.06 0.25
CA ARG A 313 0.16 -20.96 -1.18
C ARG A 313 0.04 -22.31 -1.87
N GLU A 314 1.04 -23.17 -1.77
CA GLU A 314 1.08 -24.42 -2.54
C GLU A 314 0.22 -25.51 -1.88
N LYS A 315 0.40 -25.73 -0.57
CA LYS A 315 -0.32 -26.79 0.17
C LYS A 315 -1.77 -26.42 0.45
N HIS A 316 -2.03 -25.19 0.87
CA HIS A 316 -3.36 -24.78 1.35
C HIS A 316 -4.14 -23.84 0.42
N ALA A 317 -3.48 -23.20 -0.56
CA ALA A 317 -4.10 -22.24 -1.47
C ALA A 317 -4.92 -21.13 -0.77
N PHE A 318 -4.43 -20.63 0.38
CA PHE A 318 -5.10 -19.57 1.15
C PHE A 318 -4.84 -18.19 0.56
N THR A 319 -3.65 -17.99 -0.01
CA THR A 319 -3.14 -16.72 -0.54
C THR A 319 -2.55 -16.92 -1.93
N TYR A 320 -2.19 -15.83 -2.61
CA TYR A 320 -1.32 -15.84 -3.79
C TYR A 320 0.17 -15.95 -3.43
N GLY A 321 0.57 -15.47 -2.24
CA GLY A 321 1.93 -15.60 -1.74
C GLY A 321 2.06 -15.16 -0.29
N ALA A 322 2.93 -15.84 0.46
CA ALA A 322 3.27 -15.52 1.83
C ALA A 322 4.78 -15.37 1.96
N TYR A 323 5.20 -14.31 2.64
CA TYR A 323 6.61 -13.91 2.70
C TYR A 323 7.01 -13.48 4.11
N ALA A 324 8.32 -13.44 4.36
CA ALA A 324 8.90 -12.92 5.58
C ALA A 324 10.06 -11.97 5.30
N SER A 325 10.24 -11.00 6.18
CA SER A 325 11.33 -10.04 6.13
C SER A 325 11.86 -9.73 7.53
N THR A 326 13.15 -9.41 7.59
CA THR A 326 13.82 -8.91 8.79
C THR A 326 14.49 -7.59 8.45
N GLY A 327 14.31 -6.57 9.28
CA GLY A 327 15.15 -5.38 9.18
C GLY A 327 16.44 -5.50 10.00
N SER A 328 17.40 -4.63 9.69
CA SER A 328 18.71 -4.57 10.33
C SER A 328 19.27 -3.15 10.31
N GLY A 329 20.00 -2.74 11.33
CA GLY A 329 20.59 -1.40 11.40
C GLY A 329 20.87 -0.91 12.81
N ARG A 330 21.21 0.39 12.93
CA ARG A 330 21.54 1.04 14.21
C ARG A 330 20.34 1.24 15.13
N PHE A 331 19.13 1.25 14.57
CA PHE A 331 17.88 1.45 15.30
C PHE A 331 17.12 0.14 15.38
N GLN A 332 16.29 0.01 16.41
CA GLN A 332 15.39 -1.13 16.56
C GLN A 332 14.58 -1.32 15.28
N SER A 333 14.47 -2.56 14.83
CA SER A 333 13.77 -2.93 13.61
C SER A 333 12.70 -3.98 13.91
N LYS A 334 12.14 -4.61 12.87
CA LYS A 334 11.14 -5.66 13.02
C LYS A 334 11.47 -6.90 12.18
N PHE A 335 11.07 -8.05 12.70
CA PHE A 335 10.74 -9.22 11.90
C PHE A 335 9.26 -9.14 11.55
N SER A 336 8.91 -9.49 10.32
CA SER A 336 7.51 -9.62 9.90
C SER A 336 7.29 -10.74 8.90
N ALA A 337 6.18 -11.46 9.04
CA ALA A 337 5.67 -12.42 8.07
C ALA A 337 4.24 -12.04 7.67
N ASN A 338 3.93 -11.99 6.38
CA ASN A 338 2.65 -11.45 5.91
C ASN A 338 2.11 -12.12 4.65
N ALA A 339 0.79 -12.04 4.48
CA ALA A 339 0.05 -12.45 3.29
C ALA A 339 -1.33 -11.78 3.23
N ALA A 340 -1.83 -11.57 2.02
CA ALA A 340 -3.24 -11.26 1.76
C ALA A 340 -4.00 -12.58 1.57
N VAL A 341 -5.00 -12.86 2.40
CA VAL A 341 -5.70 -14.15 2.49
C VAL A 341 -7.20 -13.95 2.31
N ARG A 342 -7.89 -14.94 1.72
CA ARG A 342 -9.36 -14.95 1.68
C ARG A 342 -9.95 -14.87 3.09
N ASN A 343 -10.98 -14.06 3.29
CA ASN A 343 -11.53 -13.76 4.63
C ASN A 343 -11.89 -15.03 5.43
N GLU A 344 -12.41 -16.07 4.77
CA GLU A 344 -12.84 -17.33 5.38
C GLU A 344 -11.67 -18.27 5.74
N LYS A 345 -10.43 -17.90 5.38
CA LYS A 345 -9.21 -18.68 5.64
C LYS A 345 -8.25 -18.00 6.61
N VAL A 346 -8.65 -16.87 7.18
CA VAL A 346 -7.78 -16.08 8.07
C VAL A 346 -7.39 -16.85 9.32
N ASP A 347 -8.34 -17.49 10.00
CA ASP A 347 -8.09 -18.28 11.20
C ASP A 347 -7.07 -19.40 10.93
N SER A 348 -7.27 -20.15 9.85
CA SER A 348 -6.38 -21.22 9.42
C SER A 348 -5.00 -20.67 9.02
N ALA A 349 -4.95 -19.54 8.31
CA ALA A 349 -3.69 -18.92 7.90
C ALA A 349 -2.89 -18.36 9.08
N VAL A 350 -3.55 -17.77 10.09
CA VAL A 350 -2.88 -17.32 11.32
C VAL A 350 -2.24 -18.50 12.04
N VAL A 351 -2.93 -19.63 12.14
CA VAL A 351 -2.38 -20.86 12.72
C VAL A 351 -1.17 -21.34 11.91
N GLU A 352 -1.25 -21.40 10.58
CA GLU A 352 -0.13 -21.84 9.75
C GLU A 352 1.08 -20.89 9.78
N PHE A 353 0.88 -19.57 9.87
CA PHE A 353 1.97 -18.62 10.11
C PHE A 353 2.70 -18.95 11.43
N LEU A 354 1.95 -19.12 12.51
CA LEU A 354 2.52 -19.43 13.82
C LEU A 354 3.17 -20.82 13.83
N ASN A 355 2.60 -21.79 13.13
CA ASN A 355 3.18 -23.13 12.98
C ASN A 355 4.54 -23.08 12.27
N GLU A 356 4.66 -22.38 11.14
CA GLU A 356 5.94 -22.27 10.42
C GLU A 356 7.00 -21.51 11.22
N ILE A 357 6.59 -20.42 11.88
CA ILE A 357 7.46 -19.67 12.78
C ILE A 357 7.92 -20.56 13.95
N ASN A 358 7.03 -21.35 14.55
CA ASN A 358 7.40 -22.25 15.62
C ASN A 358 8.28 -23.42 15.12
N SER A 359 7.98 -23.95 13.94
CA SER A 359 8.72 -25.04 13.31
C SER A 359 10.19 -24.66 13.10
N ILE A 360 10.47 -23.51 12.48
CA ILE A 360 11.87 -23.07 12.29
C ILE A 360 12.59 -22.74 13.61
N ARG A 361 11.84 -22.43 14.68
CA ARG A 361 12.39 -22.22 16.04
C ARG A 361 12.66 -23.51 16.81
N THR A 362 12.05 -24.63 16.44
CA THR A 362 12.07 -25.86 17.26
C THR A 362 12.67 -27.05 16.53
N VAL A 363 12.55 -27.09 15.20
CA VAL A 363 13.07 -28.13 14.33
C VAL A 363 14.25 -27.57 13.55
N LYS A 364 15.38 -28.29 13.61
CA LYS A 364 16.58 -27.93 12.86
C LYS A 364 16.30 -28.01 11.36
N VAL A 365 16.64 -26.96 10.62
CA VAL A 365 16.51 -26.94 9.15
C VAL A 365 17.41 -28.00 8.52
N THR A 366 17.02 -28.53 7.37
CA THR A 366 17.85 -29.55 6.70
C THR A 366 19.08 -28.91 6.06
N ALA A 367 20.08 -29.74 5.74
CA ALA A 367 21.28 -29.28 5.05
C ALA A 367 20.93 -28.75 3.64
N GLU A 368 19.94 -29.35 2.99
CA GLU A 368 19.46 -28.98 1.66
C GLU A 368 18.74 -27.62 1.65
N GLU A 369 17.90 -27.35 2.66
CA GLU A 369 17.25 -26.05 2.83
C GLU A 369 18.31 -24.94 3.01
N LEU A 370 19.28 -25.17 3.90
CA LEU A 370 20.36 -24.21 4.14
C LEU A 370 21.23 -24.02 2.90
N GLN A 371 21.61 -25.10 2.21
CA GLN A 371 22.41 -25.01 1.01
C GLN A 371 21.68 -24.28 -0.11
N SER A 372 20.37 -24.50 -0.24
CA SER A 372 19.53 -23.79 -1.23
C SER A 372 19.49 -22.28 -0.92
N ALA A 373 19.28 -21.91 0.34
CA ALA A 373 19.31 -20.52 0.76
C ALA A 373 20.67 -19.85 0.52
N LYS A 374 21.78 -20.56 0.83
CA LYS A 374 23.15 -20.09 0.52
C LYS A 374 23.37 -19.88 -0.97
N ASN A 375 22.97 -20.85 -1.79
CA ASN A 375 23.11 -20.76 -3.24
C ASN A 375 22.37 -19.56 -3.81
N LEU A 376 21.13 -19.32 -3.35
CA LEU A 376 20.35 -18.17 -3.77
C LEU A 376 21.02 -16.86 -3.36
N TYR A 377 21.42 -16.71 -2.09
CA TYR A 377 22.12 -15.50 -1.64
C TYR A 377 23.42 -15.25 -2.39
N ASN A 378 24.23 -16.30 -2.61
CA ASN A 378 25.46 -16.20 -3.38
C ASN A 378 25.19 -15.72 -4.81
N GLY A 379 24.17 -16.30 -5.47
CA GLY A 379 23.76 -15.92 -6.82
C GLY A 379 23.25 -14.49 -6.89
N SER A 380 22.32 -14.10 -6.01
CA SER A 380 21.77 -12.74 -5.95
C SER A 380 22.84 -11.70 -5.63
N PHE A 381 23.77 -12.00 -4.72
CA PHE A 381 24.89 -11.10 -4.41
C PHE A 381 25.81 -10.91 -5.61
N ALA A 382 26.14 -11.98 -6.34
CA ALA A 382 26.95 -11.90 -7.56
C ALA A 382 26.26 -11.08 -8.66
N LEU A 383 24.96 -11.29 -8.90
CA LEU A 383 24.17 -10.51 -9.87
C LEU A 383 24.12 -9.03 -9.48
N ASN A 384 23.95 -8.72 -8.19
CA ASN A 384 23.89 -7.33 -7.73
C ASN A 384 25.21 -6.57 -7.92
N LEU A 385 26.35 -7.26 -7.91
CA LEU A 385 27.66 -6.65 -8.14
C LEU A 385 27.92 -6.22 -9.58
N GLU A 386 27.05 -6.59 -10.52
CA GLU A 386 27.07 -6.01 -11.86
C GLU A 386 26.76 -4.51 -11.83
N ASN A 387 26.09 -4.02 -10.78
CA ASN A 387 25.84 -2.60 -10.57
C ASN A 387 27.05 -1.92 -9.88
N PRO A 388 27.79 -1.03 -10.58
CA PRO A 388 28.94 -0.33 -10.02
C PRO A 388 28.59 0.56 -8.82
N ALA A 389 27.33 1.03 -8.72
CA ALA A 389 26.89 1.88 -7.63
C ALA A 389 26.85 1.15 -6.28
N LEU A 390 26.73 -0.19 -6.31
CA LEU A 390 26.69 -1.01 -5.10
C LEU A 390 27.98 -0.88 -4.28
N THR A 391 29.13 -0.74 -4.93
CA THR A 391 30.44 -0.55 -4.28
C THR A 391 30.46 0.71 -3.40
N ALA A 392 29.88 1.80 -3.88
CA ALA A 392 29.80 3.02 -3.09
C ALA A 392 28.81 2.87 -1.92
N SER A 393 27.68 2.19 -2.14
CA SER A 393 26.73 1.85 -1.08
C SER A 393 27.35 0.96 0.01
N PHE A 394 28.27 0.07 -0.34
CA PHE A 394 29.01 -0.74 0.62
C PHE A 394 29.94 0.11 1.48
N ALA A 395 30.70 1.01 0.87
CA ALA A 395 31.59 1.90 1.61
C ALA A 395 30.81 2.87 2.51
N SER A 396 29.70 3.44 2.04
CA SER A 396 28.85 4.29 2.88
C SER A 396 28.24 3.50 4.04
N ASN A 397 27.77 2.25 3.81
CA ASN A 397 27.29 1.38 4.88
C ASN A 397 28.36 1.05 5.91
N ILE A 398 29.59 0.76 5.49
CA ILE A 398 30.73 0.55 6.38
C ILE A 398 30.94 1.76 7.30
N LEU A 399 30.94 2.97 6.72
CA LEU A 399 31.15 4.20 7.47
C LEU A 399 29.97 4.53 8.40
N ILE A 400 28.73 4.43 7.91
CA ILE A 400 27.50 4.78 8.65
C ILE A 400 27.28 3.85 9.85
N ASN A 401 27.61 2.57 9.69
CA ASN A 401 27.38 1.53 10.71
C ASN A 401 28.65 1.16 11.48
N GLY A 402 29.80 1.78 11.20
CA GLY A 402 31.08 1.47 11.87
C GLY A 402 31.54 0.03 11.67
N LEU A 403 31.39 -0.51 10.46
CA LEU A 403 31.73 -1.91 10.16
C LEU A 403 33.23 -2.10 9.88
N PRO A 404 33.74 -3.34 9.98
CA PRO A 404 35.07 -3.68 9.47
C PRO A 404 35.21 -3.35 7.98
N LYS A 405 36.39 -2.86 7.56
CA LYS A 405 36.66 -2.50 6.15
C LYS A 405 36.50 -3.68 5.17
N ASP A 406 36.67 -4.90 5.66
CA ASP A 406 36.54 -6.15 4.90
C ASP A 406 35.15 -6.77 5.00
N PHE A 407 34.16 -6.08 5.60
CA PHE A 407 32.82 -6.63 5.84
C PHE A 407 32.18 -7.22 4.58
N TYR A 408 32.20 -6.47 3.47
CA TYR A 408 31.62 -6.93 2.21
C TYR A 408 32.53 -7.89 1.43
N ARG A 409 33.86 -7.82 1.63
CA ARG A 409 34.82 -8.76 1.04
C ARG A 409 34.67 -10.17 1.63
N THR A 410 34.38 -10.23 2.93
CA THR A 410 34.16 -11.48 3.67
C THR A 410 32.68 -11.89 3.72
N TYR A 411 31.79 -11.17 3.03
CA TYR A 411 30.34 -11.35 3.15
C TYR A 411 29.89 -12.76 2.76
N LEU A 412 30.25 -13.22 1.56
CA LEU A 412 29.92 -14.57 1.12
C LEU A 412 30.61 -15.64 1.95
N GLN A 413 31.83 -15.40 2.43
CA GLN A 413 32.49 -16.34 3.34
C GLN A 413 31.67 -16.50 4.63
N LYS A 414 31.20 -15.40 5.22
CA LYS A 414 30.39 -15.40 6.44
C LYS A 414 29.02 -16.04 6.21
N ILE A 415 28.37 -15.80 5.06
CA ILE A 415 27.14 -16.50 4.64
C ILE A 415 27.38 -18.02 4.54
N ASN A 416 28.45 -18.43 3.88
CA ASN A 416 28.73 -19.86 3.67
C ASN A 416 29.18 -20.58 4.95
N ALA A 417 29.71 -19.85 5.93
CA ALA A 417 30.09 -20.38 7.24
C ALA A 417 28.90 -20.67 8.18
N VAL A 418 27.70 -20.12 7.90
CA VAL A 418 26.51 -20.33 8.73
C VAL A 418 26.13 -21.82 8.77
N THR A 419 25.82 -22.32 9.96
CA THR A 419 25.40 -23.71 10.19
C THR A 419 23.89 -23.82 10.41
N THR A 420 23.35 -25.04 10.34
CA THR A 420 21.93 -25.29 10.66
C THR A 420 21.61 -25.05 12.15
N ASP A 421 22.59 -25.18 13.04
CA ASP A 421 22.45 -24.81 14.46
C ASP A 421 22.36 -23.29 14.65
N ASP A 422 23.11 -22.51 13.86
CA ASP A 422 22.98 -21.06 13.87
C ASP A 422 21.57 -20.61 13.46
N ILE A 423 21.00 -21.25 12.44
CA ILE A 423 19.62 -20.97 11.99
C ILE A 423 18.62 -21.22 13.13
N LEU A 424 18.69 -22.37 13.79
CA LEU A 424 17.81 -22.69 14.93
C LEU A 424 17.96 -21.66 16.06
N ARG A 425 19.19 -21.28 16.38
CA ARG A 425 19.50 -20.32 17.44
C ARG A 425 18.95 -18.92 17.14
N VAL A 426 19.18 -18.40 15.92
CA VAL A 426 18.71 -17.06 15.55
C VAL A 426 17.21 -17.02 15.32
N ALA A 427 16.60 -18.10 14.80
CA ALA A 427 15.15 -18.21 14.69
C ALA A 427 14.49 -18.11 16.08
N LYS A 428 15.01 -18.83 17.08
CA LYS A 428 14.54 -18.72 18.48
C LYS A 428 14.65 -17.30 19.05
N LYS A 429 15.71 -16.58 18.68
CA LYS A 429 16.03 -15.24 19.22
C LYS A 429 15.25 -14.11 18.56
N TYR A 430 15.01 -14.19 17.25
CA TYR A 430 14.50 -13.07 16.46
C TYR A 430 13.09 -13.26 15.89
N PHE A 431 12.64 -14.50 15.69
CA PHE A 431 11.30 -14.79 15.13
C PHE A 431 10.40 -15.20 16.28
N ASN A 432 9.64 -14.26 16.85
CA ASN A 432 8.84 -14.52 18.03
C ASN A 432 7.59 -15.33 17.68
N HIS A 433 7.26 -16.32 18.51
CA HIS A 433 6.01 -17.08 18.44
C HIS A 433 5.08 -16.80 19.61
N ASP A 434 5.64 -16.73 20.84
CA ASP A 434 4.88 -16.66 22.10
C ASP A 434 4.68 -15.23 22.60
N ASN A 435 5.40 -14.27 22.00
CA ASN A 435 5.45 -12.86 22.33
C ASN A 435 5.51 -12.00 21.06
N THR A 436 4.57 -12.25 20.15
CA THR A 436 4.44 -11.55 18.86
C THR A 436 3.06 -10.90 18.70
N ARG A 437 2.92 -9.95 17.78
CA ARG A 437 1.60 -9.43 17.40
C ARG A 437 1.18 -10.05 16.08
N VAL A 438 -0.06 -10.50 16.00
CA VAL A 438 -0.69 -10.84 14.71
C VAL A 438 -1.71 -9.75 14.42
N VAL A 439 -1.42 -8.91 13.44
CA VAL A 439 -2.33 -7.86 13.00
C VAL A 439 -3.13 -8.38 11.81
N VAL A 440 -4.45 -8.32 11.89
CA VAL A 440 -5.37 -8.73 10.83
C VAL A 440 -6.24 -7.54 10.43
N VAL A 441 -6.13 -7.12 9.17
CA VAL A 441 -6.94 -6.03 8.62
C VAL A 441 -7.81 -6.58 7.50
N GLY A 442 -9.12 -6.61 7.71
CA GLY A 442 -10.07 -7.15 6.74
C GLY A 442 -11.48 -7.26 7.31
N LYS A 443 -12.33 -8.08 6.69
CA LYS A 443 -13.73 -8.22 7.09
C LYS A 443 -13.87 -9.01 8.39
N ALA A 444 -13.87 -8.32 9.54
CA ALA A 444 -13.68 -8.93 10.86
C ALA A 444 -14.73 -10.01 11.19
N GLU A 445 -15.97 -9.80 10.79
CA GLU A 445 -17.07 -10.74 11.00
C GLU A 445 -16.84 -12.13 10.38
N ALA A 446 -16.01 -12.23 9.34
CA ALA A 446 -15.73 -13.48 8.66
C ALA A 446 -14.76 -14.38 9.46
N PHE A 447 -13.94 -13.81 10.35
CA PHE A 447 -12.83 -14.55 10.98
C PHE A 447 -12.70 -14.38 12.49
N VAL A 448 -13.19 -13.29 13.09
CA VAL A 448 -13.09 -13.06 14.54
C VAL A 448 -13.71 -14.19 15.38
N PRO A 449 -14.90 -14.72 15.05
CA PRO A 449 -15.48 -15.83 15.80
C PRO A 449 -14.60 -17.08 15.78
N ALA A 450 -14.01 -17.41 14.62
CA ALA A 450 -13.12 -18.55 14.45
C ALA A 450 -11.81 -18.38 15.24
N LEU A 451 -11.20 -17.19 15.21
CA LEU A 451 -10.01 -16.87 16.00
C LEU A 451 -10.26 -17.00 17.52
N LYS A 452 -11.40 -16.50 18.01
CA LYS A 452 -11.78 -16.66 19.43
C LYS A 452 -11.98 -18.13 19.79
N LYS A 453 -12.64 -18.90 18.91
CA LYS A 453 -12.83 -20.35 19.09
C LYS A 453 -11.49 -21.11 19.10
N ALA A 454 -10.50 -20.65 18.35
CA ALA A 454 -9.13 -21.18 18.36
C ALA A 454 -8.32 -20.79 19.62
N GLY A 455 -8.92 -20.05 20.57
CA GLY A 455 -8.29 -19.70 21.85
C GLY A 455 -7.44 -18.43 21.83
N PHE A 456 -7.48 -17.66 20.74
CA PHE A 456 -6.72 -16.41 20.66
C PHE A 456 -7.38 -15.27 21.43
N ASN A 457 -6.55 -14.46 22.10
CA ASN A 457 -6.98 -13.18 22.65
C ASN A 457 -7.08 -12.13 21.53
N VAL A 458 -8.31 -11.78 21.15
CA VAL A 458 -8.59 -10.85 20.05
C VAL A 458 -8.90 -9.45 20.59
N ARG A 459 -8.11 -8.47 20.15
CA ARG A 459 -8.24 -7.05 20.47
C ARG A 459 -8.72 -6.30 19.22
N ALA A 460 -9.65 -5.37 19.37
CA ALA A 460 -10.17 -4.59 18.25
C ALA A 460 -9.55 -3.18 18.21
N PHE A 461 -9.21 -2.72 17.01
CA PHE A 461 -8.65 -1.40 16.74
C PHE A 461 -9.34 -0.75 15.54
N ASP A 462 -9.32 0.59 15.50
CA ASP A 462 -9.77 1.35 14.34
C ASP A 462 -8.68 1.47 13.26
N ASN A 463 -9.02 2.12 12.14
CA ASN A 463 -8.11 2.35 11.01
C ASN A 463 -6.91 3.27 11.32
N PHE A 464 -6.79 3.73 12.57
CA PHE A 464 -5.75 4.61 13.11
C PHE A 464 -5.07 4.00 14.35
N ALA A 465 -5.21 2.68 14.56
CA ALA A 465 -4.62 1.92 15.64
C ALA A 465 -5.05 2.39 17.05
N ASN A 466 -6.22 2.99 17.19
CA ASN A 466 -6.82 3.25 18.50
C ASN A 466 -7.62 2.03 18.96
N PRO A 467 -7.50 1.60 20.23
CA PRO A 467 -8.33 0.53 20.76
C PRO A 467 -9.82 0.89 20.63
N VAL A 468 -10.57 0.01 19.98
CA VAL A 468 -12.03 0.11 19.95
C VAL A 468 -12.53 -0.52 21.24
N LYS A 469 -13.10 0.29 22.14
CA LYS A 469 -13.87 -0.27 23.24
C LYS A 469 -15.01 -1.05 22.61
N GLN A 470 -15.04 -2.35 22.86
CA GLN A 470 -16.19 -3.17 22.55
C GLN A 470 -17.31 -2.70 23.48
N GLU A 471 -17.99 -1.61 23.12
CA GLU A 471 -19.29 -1.32 23.70
C GLU A 471 -20.17 -2.49 23.27
N ALA A 472 -20.33 -3.44 24.20
CA ALA A 472 -21.43 -4.38 24.13
C ALA A 472 -22.67 -3.50 23.92
N SER A 473 -23.20 -3.51 22.70
CA SER A 473 -24.42 -2.78 22.41
C SER A 473 -25.46 -3.29 23.39
N SER A 474 -25.81 -2.45 24.35
CA SER A 474 -26.86 -2.71 25.33
C SER A 474 -28.25 -2.59 24.70
N ALA A 475 -28.32 -2.24 23.41
CA ALA A 475 -29.56 -2.26 22.67
C ALA A 475 -30.02 -3.70 22.46
N ALA A 476 -31.18 -4.02 23.02
CA ALA A 476 -31.82 -5.31 22.84
C ALA A 476 -31.97 -5.64 21.35
N ALA A 477 -31.70 -6.89 20.98
CA ALA A 477 -31.88 -7.36 19.61
C ALA A 477 -33.34 -7.16 19.19
N LYS A 478 -33.58 -6.45 18.08
CA LYS A 478 -34.89 -6.32 17.45
C LYS A 478 -35.06 -7.37 16.36
N SER A 479 -36.29 -7.83 16.16
CA SER A 479 -36.61 -8.67 15.01
C SER A 479 -36.53 -7.87 13.71
N ALA A 480 -36.25 -8.55 12.61
CA ALA A 480 -36.14 -7.95 11.27
C ALA A 480 -37.34 -7.06 10.91
N ASN A 481 -38.56 -7.55 11.18
CA ASN A 481 -39.79 -6.83 10.86
C ASN A 481 -39.93 -5.53 11.66
N VAL A 482 -39.49 -5.52 12.92
CA VAL A 482 -39.52 -4.31 13.75
C VAL A 482 -38.52 -3.29 13.22
N ILE A 483 -37.31 -3.72 12.85
CA ILE A 483 -36.27 -2.82 12.27
C ILE A 483 -36.80 -2.14 11.00
N ILE A 484 -37.40 -2.92 10.09
CA ILE A 484 -37.98 -2.40 8.85
C ILE A 484 -39.16 -1.46 9.11
N SER A 485 -40.06 -1.82 10.04
CA SER A 485 -41.19 -0.98 10.43
C SER A 485 -40.73 0.35 11.05
N ASP A 486 -39.70 0.32 11.91
CA ASP A 486 -39.13 1.51 12.52
C ASP A 486 -38.49 2.42 11.46
N TYR A 487 -37.78 1.85 10.48
CA TYR A 487 -37.24 2.60 9.35
C TYR A 487 -38.34 3.25 8.51
N ILE A 488 -39.36 2.48 8.12
CA ILE A 488 -40.51 2.98 7.34
C ILE A 488 -41.16 4.15 8.07
N LYS A 489 -41.37 4.03 9.38
CA LYS A 489 -41.91 5.10 10.23
C LYS A 489 -40.98 6.32 10.27
N ALA A 490 -39.67 6.10 10.44
CA ALA A 490 -38.67 7.17 10.53
C ALA A 490 -38.62 8.01 9.26
N ILE A 491 -38.72 7.39 8.07
CA ILE A 491 -38.62 8.11 6.80
C ILE A 491 -39.93 8.77 6.35
N GLY A 492 -41.06 8.62 7.04
CA GLY A 492 -42.33 9.28 6.68
C GLY A 492 -43.57 8.39 6.77
N GLY A 493 -43.41 7.09 6.97
CA GLY A 493 -44.49 6.12 7.12
C GLY A 493 -45.01 5.55 5.79
N GLU A 494 -45.64 4.38 5.87
CA GLU A 494 -46.10 3.61 4.72
C GLU A 494 -47.05 4.39 3.79
N ALA A 495 -47.97 5.18 4.36
CA ALA A 495 -48.93 5.98 3.60
C ALA A 495 -48.27 7.09 2.78
N ALA A 496 -47.21 7.73 3.31
CA ALA A 496 -46.47 8.76 2.57
C ALA A 496 -45.62 8.14 1.46
N LEU A 497 -44.96 7.02 1.75
CA LEU A 497 -44.10 6.32 0.78
C LEU A 497 -44.90 5.77 -0.40
N LYS A 498 -46.09 5.17 -0.16
CA LYS A 498 -46.95 4.65 -1.23
C LYS A 498 -47.53 5.73 -2.15
N LYS A 499 -47.56 7.00 -1.74
CA LYS A 499 -47.97 8.13 -2.60
C LYS A 499 -46.90 8.53 -3.60
N VAL A 500 -45.66 8.08 -3.43
CA VAL A 500 -44.56 8.40 -4.34
C VAL A 500 -44.52 7.33 -5.43
N THR A 501 -44.80 7.74 -6.66
CA THR A 501 -44.80 6.89 -7.86
C THR A 501 -43.60 7.19 -8.75
N ALA A 502 -43.04 8.40 -8.68
CA ALA A 502 -41.84 8.80 -9.42
C ALA A 502 -40.90 9.66 -8.58
N ILE A 503 -39.59 9.54 -8.81
CA ILE A 503 -38.55 10.36 -8.18
C ILE A 503 -37.59 10.85 -9.28
N GLN A 504 -37.28 12.15 -9.26
CA GLN A 504 -36.16 12.72 -9.99
C GLN A 504 -35.19 13.39 -9.02
N GLN A 505 -33.90 13.11 -9.15
CA GLN A 505 -32.84 13.68 -8.31
C GLN A 505 -31.78 14.31 -9.19
N ASN A 506 -31.42 15.55 -8.85
CA ASN A 506 -30.27 16.24 -9.43
C ASN A 506 -29.16 16.22 -8.38
N ALA A 507 -27.99 15.72 -8.74
CA ALA A 507 -26.86 15.49 -7.85
C ALA A 507 -25.53 15.93 -8.48
N GLU A 508 -24.53 16.11 -7.62
CA GLU A 508 -23.13 16.25 -8.00
C GLU A 508 -22.42 14.94 -7.67
N LEU A 509 -21.79 14.34 -8.67
CA LEU A 509 -20.99 13.13 -8.55
C LEU A 509 -19.50 13.52 -8.52
N GLU A 510 -18.82 13.19 -7.43
CA GLU A 510 -17.37 13.38 -7.29
C GLU A 510 -16.64 12.05 -7.49
N ILE A 511 -15.73 12.01 -8.46
CA ILE A 511 -14.89 10.86 -8.80
C ILE A 511 -13.43 11.30 -8.82
N GLN A 512 -12.60 10.77 -7.91
CA GLN A 512 -11.16 11.11 -7.82
C GLN A 512 -10.89 12.63 -7.80
N GLY A 513 -11.78 13.40 -7.15
CA GLY A 513 -11.69 14.86 -7.04
C GLY A 513 -12.27 15.66 -8.22
N ASN A 514 -12.70 15.01 -9.30
CA ASN A 514 -13.44 15.66 -10.39
C ASN A 514 -14.94 15.63 -10.11
N LYS A 515 -15.65 16.71 -10.46
CA LYS A 515 -17.10 16.85 -10.24
C LYS A 515 -17.87 16.77 -11.55
N LEU A 516 -18.91 15.94 -11.56
CA LEU A 516 -19.83 15.73 -12.67
C LEU A 516 -21.25 16.06 -12.24
N GLY A 517 -22.04 16.63 -13.14
CA GLY A 517 -23.49 16.71 -12.94
C GLY A 517 -24.08 15.33 -13.07
N MET A 518 -25.08 14.98 -12.24
CA MET A 518 -25.75 13.69 -12.32
C MET A 518 -27.25 13.86 -12.15
N THR A 519 -28.03 13.23 -13.02
CA THR A 519 -29.49 13.17 -12.93
C THR A 519 -29.91 11.71 -12.80
N MET A 520 -30.73 11.41 -11.79
CA MET A 520 -31.31 10.09 -11.55
C MET A 520 -32.83 10.21 -11.62
N LYS A 521 -33.46 9.33 -12.39
CA LYS A 521 -34.91 9.22 -12.53
C LYS A 521 -35.32 7.80 -12.20
N LYS A 522 -36.35 7.65 -11.38
CA LYS A 522 -36.99 6.35 -11.09
C LYS A 522 -38.50 6.48 -11.19
N LEU A 523 -39.15 5.49 -11.80
CA LEU A 523 -40.59 5.37 -11.91
C LEU A 523 -41.00 3.98 -11.46
N ALA A 524 -41.98 3.89 -10.56
CA ALA A 524 -42.50 2.62 -10.09
C ALA A 524 -43.11 1.81 -11.25
N PRO A 525 -42.97 0.46 -11.28
CA PRO A 525 -42.37 -0.36 -10.23
C PRO A 525 -40.83 -0.38 -10.25
N ASN A 526 -40.17 -0.31 -11.40
CA ASN A 526 -38.72 -0.52 -11.49
C ASN A 526 -38.02 0.18 -12.68
N LEU A 527 -38.64 1.17 -13.30
CA LEU A 527 -38.01 1.93 -14.38
C LEU A 527 -36.96 2.86 -13.80
N SER A 528 -35.76 2.88 -14.37
CA SER A 528 -34.65 3.70 -13.88
C SER A 528 -33.78 4.27 -14.99
N SER A 529 -33.28 5.48 -14.78
CA SER A 529 -32.40 6.19 -15.70
C SER A 529 -31.41 7.03 -14.89
N THR A 530 -30.13 6.82 -15.11
CA THR A 530 -29.04 7.56 -14.48
C THR A 530 -28.15 8.13 -15.56
N GLU A 531 -27.91 9.44 -15.52
CA GLU A 531 -27.10 10.14 -16.50
C GLU A 531 -26.12 11.08 -15.78
N ALA A 532 -24.82 10.91 -16.05
CA ALA A 532 -23.77 11.79 -15.56
C ALA A 532 -23.16 12.59 -16.72
N THR A 533 -23.01 13.90 -16.52
CA THR A 533 -22.57 14.86 -17.53
C THR A 533 -21.34 15.65 -17.07
N MET A 534 -20.47 15.97 -18.02
CA MET A 534 -19.36 16.91 -17.86
C MET A 534 -19.62 18.10 -18.79
N GLY A 535 -20.07 19.22 -18.23
CA GLY A 535 -20.65 20.31 -19.02
C GLY A 535 -21.88 19.83 -19.80
N ALA A 536 -21.87 19.98 -21.12
CA ALA A 536 -22.97 19.57 -21.99
C ALA A 536 -22.86 18.13 -22.51
N GLN A 537 -21.77 17.40 -22.20
CA GLN A 537 -21.54 16.05 -22.72
C GLN A 537 -21.91 14.97 -21.70
N THR A 538 -22.63 13.95 -22.14
CA THR A 538 -22.92 12.75 -21.36
C THR A 538 -21.68 11.85 -21.30
N VAL A 539 -21.18 11.60 -20.09
CA VAL A 539 -20.02 10.76 -19.82
C VAL A 539 -20.43 9.33 -19.50
N MET A 540 -21.52 9.19 -18.75
CA MET A 540 -22.09 7.92 -18.35
C MET A 540 -23.61 7.98 -18.42
N LYS A 541 -24.24 6.95 -18.96
CA LYS A 541 -25.69 6.80 -18.95
C LYS A 541 -26.06 5.35 -18.75
N GLN A 542 -27.02 5.07 -17.88
CA GLN A 542 -27.59 3.74 -17.73
C GLN A 542 -29.10 3.87 -17.64
N VAL A 543 -29.81 3.08 -18.43
CA VAL A 543 -31.28 3.05 -18.42
C VAL A 543 -31.80 1.63 -18.35
N PHE A 544 -32.95 1.48 -17.73
CA PHE A 544 -33.70 0.24 -17.65
C PHE A 544 -35.19 0.53 -17.73
N ASN A 545 -35.86 -0.09 -18.70
CA ASN A 545 -37.27 0.16 -19.01
C ASN A 545 -38.24 -0.86 -18.36
N GLY A 546 -37.73 -1.72 -17.47
CA GLY A 546 -38.50 -2.81 -16.84
C GLY A 546 -38.30 -4.17 -17.49
N THR A 547 -37.87 -4.23 -18.76
CA THR A 547 -37.61 -5.49 -19.46
C THR A 547 -36.19 -5.62 -19.99
N THR A 548 -35.67 -4.55 -20.60
CA THR A 548 -34.33 -4.43 -21.17
C THR A 548 -33.68 -3.12 -20.70
N GLY A 549 -32.39 -2.95 -20.98
CA GLY A 549 -31.68 -1.72 -20.67
C GLY A 549 -30.31 -1.70 -21.31
N TYR A 550 -29.66 -0.55 -21.25
CA TYR A 550 -28.28 -0.38 -21.70
C TYR A 550 -27.48 0.48 -20.74
N GLN A 551 -26.17 0.35 -20.84
CA GLN A 551 -25.21 1.26 -20.25
C GLN A 551 -24.35 1.88 -21.36
N MET A 552 -23.98 3.15 -21.18
CA MET A 552 -23.12 3.91 -22.05
C MET A 552 -22.02 4.54 -21.22
N GLN A 553 -20.77 4.36 -21.65
CA GLN A 553 -19.61 4.97 -21.01
C GLN A 553 -18.70 5.55 -22.07
N MET A 554 -18.37 6.84 -21.96
CA MET A 554 -17.55 7.58 -22.93
C MET A 554 -18.03 7.38 -24.39
N GLY A 555 -19.35 7.42 -24.60
CA GLY A 555 -19.99 7.24 -25.91
C GLY A 555 -20.11 5.80 -26.40
N LYS A 556 -19.52 4.80 -25.72
CA LYS A 556 -19.69 3.38 -26.07
C LYS A 556 -20.92 2.82 -25.37
N LYS A 557 -21.92 2.40 -26.14
CA LYS A 557 -23.16 1.77 -25.67
C LYS A 557 -23.02 0.25 -25.64
N ALA A 558 -23.48 -0.38 -24.56
CA ALA A 558 -23.57 -1.83 -24.40
C ALA A 558 -24.89 -2.18 -23.70
N ASP A 559 -25.54 -3.26 -24.12
CA ASP A 559 -26.76 -3.74 -23.47
C ASP A 559 -26.45 -4.31 -22.07
N LEU A 560 -27.42 -4.24 -21.17
CA LEU A 560 -27.30 -4.84 -19.84
C LEU A 560 -27.20 -6.37 -19.95
N SER A 561 -26.35 -6.98 -19.12
CA SER A 561 -26.23 -8.43 -19.08
C SER A 561 -27.51 -9.08 -18.53
N PRO A 562 -27.76 -10.39 -18.79
CA PRO A 562 -28.89 -11.10 -18.19
C PRO A 562 -28.91 -11.04 -16.66
N GLU A 563 -27.73 -11.03 -16.03
CA GLU A 563 -27.55 -10.88 -14.59
C GLU A 563 -27.98 -9.47 -14.14
N ASP A 564 -27.50 -8.42 -14.80
CA ASP A 564 -27.88 -7.04 -14.48
C ASP A 564 -29.39 -6.78 -14.69
N ILE A 565 -30.00 -7.41 -15.69
CA ILE A 565 -31.45 -7.35 -15.94
C ILE A 565 -32.21 -8.07 -14.82
N ALA A 566 -31.74 -9.24 -14.37
CA ALA A 566 -32.36 -9.97 -13.27
C ALA A 566 -32.31 -9.15 -11.97
N ASP A 567 -31.20 -8.46 -11.71
CA ASP A 567 -31.01 -7.59 -10.54
C ASP A 567 -31.92 -6.36 -10.60
N ALA A 568 -32.00 -5.70 -11.76
CA ALA A 568 -32.90 -4.58 -11.95
C ALA A 568 -34.39 -4.98 -11.85
N LYS A 569 -34.75 -6.21 -12.25
CA LYS A 569 -36.10 -6.76 -12.07
C LYS A 569 -36.42 -7.14 -10.62
N ALA A 570 -35.40 -7.41 -9.81
CA ALA A 570 -35.59 -7.74 -8.39
C ALA A 570 -35.94 -6.50 -7.54
N ASP A 571 -35.63 -5.29 -8.03
CA ASP A 571 -36.08 -4.03 -7.44
C ASP A 571 -37.61 -3.90 -7.63
N LYS A 572 -38.40 -3.92 -6.55
CA LYS A 572 -39.88 -3.94 -6.62
C LYS A 572 -40.54 -2.60 -6.31
N GLY A 573 -39.77 -1.52 -6.27
CA GLY A 573 -40.32 -0.19 -6.04
C GLY A 573 -39.27 0.85 -5.71
N LEU A 574 -39.73 2.07 -5.44
CA LEU A 574 -38.86 3.17 -5.01
C LEU A 574 -38.32 2.97 -3.57
N PHE A 575 -39.04 2.17 -2.77
CA PHE A 575 -38.70 1.84 -1.38
C PHE A 575 -38.86 0.33 -1.15
N ASN A 576 -37.78 -0.43 -1.40
CA ASN A 576 -37.80 -1.90 -1.31
C ASN A 576 -38.27 -2.44 0.04
N GLN A 577 -38.02 -1.70 1.11
CA GLN A 577 -38.41 -2.06 2.47
C GLN A 577 -39.93 -2.26 2.63
N LEU A 578 -40.76 -1.63 1.79
CA LEU A 578 -42.21 -1.84 1.77
C LEU A 578 -42.62 -3.23 1.28
N ASN A 579 -41.76 -3.87 0.48
CA ASN A 579 -42.10 -5.10 -0.25
C ASN A 579 -41.49 -6.36 0.37
N TYR A 580 -40.52 -6.24 1.28
CA TYR A 580 -39.83 -7.42 1.84
C TYR A 580 -40.74 -8.45 2.51
N ALA A 581 -41.89 -8.03 3.05
CA ALA A 581 -42.86 -8.93 3.66
C ALA A 581 -43.70 -9.71 2.63
N THR A 582 -43.79 -9.23 1.39
CA THR A 582 -44.70 -9.74 0.35
C THR A 582 -43.98 -10.22 -0.91
N ASP A 583 -42.69 -9.93 -1.06
CA ASP A 583 -41.92 -10.21 -2.28
C ASP A 583 -41.15 -11.54 -2.26
N GLY A 584 -41.22 -12.29 -1.16
CA GLY A 584 -40.51 -13.56 -0.97
C GLY A 584 -39.10 -13.42 -0.41
N SER A 585 -38.68 -12.22 0.01
CA SER A 585 -37.40 -11.98 0.66
C SER A 585 -37.33 -12.63 2.04
N LYS A 586 -36.16 -13.17 2.40
CA LYS A 586 -35.86 -13.65 3.75
C LYS A 586 -35.05 -12.58 4.49
N LEU A 587 -35.54 -12.20 5.66
CA LEU A 587 -34.91 -11.21 6.52
C LEU A 587 -34.37 -11.88 7.80
N GLU A 588 -33.11 -11.66 8.11
CA GLU A 588 -32.46 -12.17 9.31
C GLU A 588 -31.79 -11.02 10.08
N SER A 589 -32.18 -10.84 11.34
CA SER A 589 -31.54 -9.86 12.23
C SER A 589 -30.28 -10.47 12.81
N ALA A 590 -29.12 -9.87 12.51
CA ALA A 590 -27.81 -10.30 13.01
C ALA A 590 -27.33 -9.50 14.23
N GLY A 591 -28.25 -8.86 14.94
CA GLY A 591 -27.96 -8.10 16.15
C GLY A 591 -27.55 -6.66 15.90
N VAL A 592 -26.81 -6.08 16.84
CA VAL A 592 -26.40 -4.67 16.81
C VAL A 592 -24.88 -4.60 16.69
N THR A 593 -24.41 -3.78 15.76
CA THR A 593 -22.98 -3.53 15.51
C THR A 593 -22.71 -2.03 15.42
N THR A 594 -21.43 -1.64 15.39
CA THR A 594 -21.03 -0.25 15.20
C THR A 594 -20.72 -0.02 13.72
N VAL A 595 -21.27 1.05 13.15
CA VAL A 595 -20.96 1.54 11.80
C VAL A 595 -20.49 2.98 11.92
N GLY A 596 -19.21 3.22 11.66
CA GLY A 596 -18.58 4.51 11.94
C GLY A 596 -18.60 4.81 13.45
N THR A 597 -19.33 5.85 13.86
CA THR A 597 -19.52 6.24 15.27
C THR A 597 -20.92 5.90 15.80
N SER A 598 -21.79 5.31 14.97
CA SER A 598 -23.18 4.98 15.31
C SER A 598 -23.35 3.50 15.61
N SER A 599 -24.18 3.18 16.60
CA SER A 599 -24.69 1.82 16.79
C SER A 599 -25.84 1.57 15.82
N ALA A 600 -25.84 0.43 15.14
CA ALA A 600 -26.80 0.08 14.10
C ALA A 600 -27.27 -1.38 14.18
N TYR A 601 -28.57 -1.60 13.96
CA TYR A 601 -29.13 -2.93 13.75
C TYR A 601 -28.67 -3.47 12.39
N LYS A 602 -28.07 -4.67 12.40
CA LYS A 602 -27.61 -5.36 11.19
C LYS A 602 -28.69 -6.31 10.69
N LEU A 603 -29.12 -6.11 9.44
CA LEU A 603 -30.16 -6.90 8.80
C LEU A 603 -29.60 -7.57 7.54
N LEU A 604 -29.61 -8.90 7.49
CA LEU A 604 -29.32 -9.65 6.27
C LEU A 604 -30.61 -9.82 5.47
N VAL A 605 -30.58 -9.40 4.21
CA VAL A 605 -31.68 -9.50 3.27
C VAL A 605 -31.26 -10.47 2.16
N THR A 606 -31.99 -11.56 2.03
CA THR A 606 -31.85 -12.49 0.89
C THR A 606 -33.08 -12.34 -0.01
N SER A 607 -32.88 -11.87 -1.24
CA SER A 607 -33.97 -11.73 -2.21
C SER A 607 -34.55 -13.10 -2.61
N ALA A 608 -35.71 -13.10 -3.25
CA ALA A 608 -36.30 -14.32 -3.83
C ALA A 608 -35.39 -14.99 -4.89
N SER A 609 -34.52 -14.22 -5.56
CA SER A 609 -33.51 -14.73 -6.50
C SER A 609 -32.25 -15.29 -5.82
N GLY A 610 -32.16 -15.23 -4.49
CA GLY A 610 -31.04 -15.73 -3.70
C GLY A 610 -29.89 -14.73 -3.51
N GLN A 611 -30.02 -13.49 -3.98
CA GLN A 611 -29.01 -12.46 -3.76
C GLN A 611 -29.01 -11.98 -2.32
N LYS A 612 -27.82 -11.79 -1.75
CA LYS A 612 -27.64 -11.37 -0.36
C LYS A 612 -27.12 -9.94 -0.30
N LYS A 613 -27.73 -9.14 0.57
CA LYS A 613 -27.24 -7.82 0.98
C LYS A 613 -27.37 -7.65 2.48
N THR A 614 -26.55 -6.79 3.04
CA THR A 614 -26.57 -6.44 4.46
C THR A 614 -26.95 -4.97 4.59
N GLN A 615 -27.96 -4.67 5.38
CA GLN A 615 -28.45 -3.32 5.65
C GLN A 615 -28.22 -2.97 7.12
N TYR A 616 -27.76 -1.75 7.39
CA TYR A 616 -27.47 -1.27 8.73
C TYR A 616 -28.35 -0.08 9.05
N TYR A 617 -29.16 -0.20 10.10
CA TYR A 617 -30.13 0.81 10.53
C TYR A 617 -29.71 1.42 11.85
N ASP A 618 -29.50 2.73 11.90
CA ASP A 618 -29.06 3.44 13.10
C ASP A 618 -30.06 3.24 14.25
N VAL A 619 -29.55 2.89 15.43
CA VAL A 619 -30.37 2.53 16.61
C VAL A 619 -31.17 3.72 17.12
N LYS A 620 -30.64 4.96 16.98
CA LYS A 620 -31.26 6.17 17.54
C LYS A 620 -32.33 6.75 16.60
N SER A 621 -32.02 6.84 15.32
CA SER A 621 -32.87 7.48 14.31
C SER A 621 -33.75 6.49 13.54
N GLY A 622 -33.40 5.21 13.53
CA GLY A 622 -34.05 4.19 12.69
C GLY A 622 -33.68 4.28 11.21
N LEU A 623 -32.83 5.24 10.79
CA LEU A 623 -32.48 5.46 9.40
C LEU A 623 -31.50 4.40 8.88
N LEU A 624 -31.64 4.01 7.62
CA LEU A 624 -30.63 3.22 6.91
C LEU A 624 -29.35 4.05 6.78
N ILE A 625 -28.23 3.59 7.33
CA ILE A 625 -26.96 4.33 7.26
C ILE A 625 -25.92 3.63 6.40
N ARG A 626 -26.06 2.31 6.17
CA ARG A 626 -25.18 1.56 5.28
C ARG A 626 -25.91 0.40 4.60
N GLU A 627 -25.56 0.14 3.35
CA GLU A 627 -25.86 -1.11 2.64
C GLU A 627 -24.58 -1.72 2.08
N GLU A 628 -24.42 -3.03 2.20
CA GLU A 628 -23.29 -3.80 1.68
C GLU A 628 -23.81 -4.96 0.82
N SER A 629 -23.18 -5.17 -0.33
CA SER A 629 -23.44 -6.31 -1.20
C SER A 629 -22.14 -6.85 -1.76
N THR A 630 -22.16 -8.12 -2.17
CA THR A 630 -21.04 -8.75 -2.87
C THR A 630 -21.60 -9.53 -4.04
N THR A 631 -21.17 -9.17 -5.24
CA THR A 631 -21.59 -9.80 -6.48
C THR A 631 -20.40 -10.41 -7.20
N LYS A 632 -20.61 -11.53 -7.88
CA LYS A 632 -19.61 -12.13 -8.76
C LYS A 632 -19.89 -11.65 -10.17
N LYS A 633 -18.98 -10.89 -10.76
CA LYS A 633 -19.05 -10.50 -12.18
C LYS A 633 -17.85 -11.11 -12.91
N GLN A 634 -18.11 -11.89 -13.95
CA GLN A 634 -17.07 -12.54 -14.77
C GLN A 634 -16.01 -13.32 -13.94
N GLY A 635 -16.45 -14.03 -12.90
CA GLY A 635 -15.56 -14.80 -12.00
C GLY A 635 -14.81 -13.97 -10.96
N THR A 636 -14.96 -12.65 -10.96
CA THR A 636 -14.34 -11.73 -9.98
C THR A 636 -15.37 -11.31 -8.94
N GLU A 637 -15.03 -11.43 -7.66
CA GLU A 637 -15.85 -10.89 -6.56
C GLU A 637 -15.66 -9.37 -6.45
N ILE A 638 -16.77 -8.65 -6.49
CA ILE A 638 -16.84 -7.20 -6.33
C ILE A 638 -17.66 -6.93 -5.07
N SER A 639 -17.03 -6.31 -4.08
CA SER A 639 -17.74 -5.81 -2.89
C SER A 639 -18.17 -4.38 -3.13
N GLN A 640 -19.42 -4.06 -2.80
CA GLN A 640 -19.97 -2.71 -2.89
C GLN A 640 -20.54 -2.30 -1.54
N THR A 641 -20.25 -1.07 -1.14
CA THR A 641 -20.77 -0.45 0.09
C THR A 641 -21.35 0.91 -0.25
N PHE A 642 -22.55 1.19 0.26
CA PHE A 642 -23.20 2.48 0.19
C PHE A 642 -23.37 3.02 1.61
N ASP A 643 -22.75 4.15 1.90
CA ASP A 643 -22.97 4.90 3.14
C ASP A 643 -23.95 6.04 2.89
N PHE A 644 -25.02 6.11 3.70
CA PHE A 644 -26.08 7.10 3.57
C PHE A 644 -26.01 8.09 4.73
N SER A 645 -26.04 9.39 4.41
CA SER A 645 -25.99 10.47 5.41
C SER A 645 -26.73 11.72 4.93
N ASP A 646 -26.83 12.72 5.81
CA ASP A 646 -27.49 14.00 5.54
C ASP A 646 -28.96 13.82 5.11
N TYR A 647 -29.75 13.08 5.90
CA TYR A 647 -31.17 12.87 5.62
C TYR A 647 -31.96 14.18 5.75
N LYS A 648 -32.70 14.56 4.70
CA LYS A 648 -33.56 15.76 4.69
C LYS A 648 -34.95 15.42 4.19
N LYS A 649 -35.92 16.20 4.67
CA LYS A 649 -37.34 16.04 4.33
C LYS A 649 -37.64 16.64 2.96
N VAL A 650 -38.33 15.88 2.12
CA VAL A 650 -38.83 16.29 0.80
C VAL A 650 -40.30 15.85 0.74
N GLY A 651 -41.23 16.80 0.72
CA GLY A 651 -42.64 16.48 0.99
C GLY A 651 -42.79 15.88 2.38
N ASP A 652 -43.41 14.70 2.48
CA ASP A 652 -43.57 13.95 3.74
C ASP A 652 -42.53 12.85 3.97
N VAL A 653 -41.52 12.74 3.09
CA VAL A 653 -40.55 11.64 3.10
C VAL A 653 -39.12 12.14 3.33
N LEU A 654 -38.32 11.42 4.12
CA LEU A 654 -36.88 11.67 4.30
C LEU A 654 -36.05 10.94 3.24
N PHE A 655 -35.07 11.65 2.67
CA PHE A 655 -34.10 11.09 1.72
C PHE A 655 -32.67 11.44 2.13
N PRO A 656 -31.70 10.52 1.94
CA PRO A 656 -30.29 10.84 2.12
C PRO A 656 -29.86 11.87 1.06
N HIS A 657 -29.15 12.92 1.45
CA HIS A 657 -28.58 13.90 0.51
C HIS A 657 -27.10 13.67 0.24
N LYS A 658 -26.44 12.77 0.99
CA LYS A 658 -25.07 12.36 0.74
C LYS A 658 -24.98 10.84 0.73
N ILE A 659 -24.52 10.29 -0.39
CA ILE A 659 -24.31 8.85 -0.58
C ILE A 659 -22.84 8.65 -0.96
N ILE A 660 -22.12 7.83 -0.20
CA ILE A 660 -20.75 7.44 -0.54
C ILE A 660 -20.80 5.98 -1.01
N GLN A 661 -20.51 5.76 -2.29
CA GLN A 661 -20.42 4.43 -2.87
C GLN A 661 -18.95 4.02 -2.96
N ALA A 662 -18.58 2.96 -2.26
CA ALA A 662 -17.26 2.35 -2.35
C ALA A 662 -17.37 0.99 -3.04
N MET A 663 -16.53 0.76 -4.04
CA MET A 663 -16.42 -0.50 -4.77
C MET A 663 -15.01 -1.06 -4.56
N GLN A 664 -14.91 -2.33 -4.18
CA GLN A 664 -13.64 -3.01 -3.98
C GLN A 664 -13.55 -4.24 -4.90
N THR A 665 -12.45 -4.29 -5.65
CA THR A 665 -12.10 -5.38 -6.56
C THR A 665 -10.69 -5.90 -6.21
N PRO A 666 -10.29 -7.09 -6.69
CA PRO A 666 -8.91 -7.55 -6.53
C PRO A 666 -7.86 -6.62 -7.16
N MET A 667 -8.25 -5.78 -8.13
CA MET A 667 -7.36 -4.84 -8.81
C MET A 667 -7.28 -3.46 -8.14
N GLY A 668 -8.14 -3.18 -7.15
CA GLY A 668 -8.17 -1.89 -6.46
C GLY A 668 -9.56 -1.50 -5.97
N SER A 669 -9.62 -0.36 -5.27
CA SER A 669 -10.86 0.23 -4.77
C SER A 669 -11.18 1.53 -5.51
N GLN A 670 -12.46 1.77 -5.76
CA GLN A 670 -12.98 3.03 -6.30
C GLN A 670 -14.02 3.59 -5.33
N GLU A 671 -13.97 4.90 -5.09
CA GLU A 671 -14.98 5.60 -4.31
C GLU A 671 -15.64 6.70 -5.15
N LEU A 672 -16.96 6.83 -4.99
CA LEU A 672 -17.82 7.82 -5.63
C LEU A 672 -18.61 8.54 -4.53
N ILE A 673 -18.56 9.87 -4.51
CA ILE A 673 -19.36 10.67 -3.58
C ILE A 673 -20.49 11.32 -4.36
N ILE A 674 -21.73 11.01 -4.00
CA ILE A 674 -22.94 11.56 -4.61
C ILE A 674 -23.55 12.55 -3.62
N THR A 675 -23.56 13.83 -3.98
CA THR A 675 -24.23 14.89 -3.21
C THR A 675 -25.49 15.33 -3.93
N ILE A 676 -26.65 14.95 -3.41
CA ILE A 676 -27.95 15.31 -3.98
C ILE A 676 -28.25 16.78 -3.66
N LYS A 677 -28.54 17.54 -4.71
CA LYS A 677 -28.86 18.98 -4.63
C LYS A 677 -30.36 19.23 -4.61
N GLU A 678 -31.12 18.40 -5.32
CA GLU A 678 -32.56 18.55 -5.45
C GLU A 678 -33.23 17.18 -5.63
N ILE A 679 -34.40 17.01 -5.01
CA ILE A 679 -35.26 15.84 -5.21
C ILE A 679 -36.67 16.34 -5.53
N LYS A 680 -37.26 15.81 -6.59
CA LYS A 680 -38.66 16.05 -7.00
C LYS A 680 -39.44 14.75 -6.85
N LEU A 681 -40.57 14.82 -6.16
CA LEU A 681 -41.51 13.71 -6.00
C LEU A 681 -42.64 13.84 -7.01
N ASN A 682 -43.00 12.71 -7.61
CA ASN A 682 -44.01 12.58 -8.66
C ASN A 682 -43.86 13.58 -9.82
N PRO A 683 -42.63 13.81 -10.36
CA PRO A 683 -42.48 14.61 -11.56
C PRO A 683 -43.15 13.90 -12.75
N ALA A 684 -43.57 14.68 -13.75
CA ALA A 684 -44.09 14.16 -15.01
C ALA A 684 -42.94 13.56 -15.85
N LEU A 685 -42.58 12.31 -15.54
CA LEU A 685 -41.60 11.54 -16.31
C LEU A 685 -42.25 10.91 -17.55
N GLN A 686 -41.53 10.90 -18.67
CA GLN A 686 -41.99 10.34 -19.93
C GLN A 686 -41.40 8.94 -20.13
N ALA A 687 -42.07 8.08 -20.91
CA ALA A 687 -41.54 6.75 -21.24
C ALA A 687 -40.18 6.82 -21.95
N SER A 688 -39.92 7.89 -22.71
CA SER A 688 -38.64 8.15 -23.37
C SER A 688 -37.48 8.40 -22.40
N ASP A 689 -37.75 8.73 -21.13
CA ASP A 689 -36.70 8.93 -20.13
C ASP A 689 -35.95 7.63 -19.77
N PHE A 690 -36.53 6.47 -20.12
CA PHE A 690 -36.07 5.13 -19.72
C PHE A 690 -35.65 4.25 -20.90
N ASN A 691 -35.56 4.80 -22.12
CA ASN A 691 -35.28 4.06 -23.36
C ASN A 691 -33.93 4.38 -24.02
#